data_AF-A0A1L9UHY9-F1
#
_entry.id   AF-A0A1L9UHY9-F1
#
_cell.length_a   1.000
_cell.length_b   1.000
_cell.length_c   1.000
_cell.angle_alpha   90.00
_cell.angle_beta   90.00
_cell.angle_gamma   90.00
#
_symmetry.space_group_name_H-M   'P 1'
#
loop_
_entity.id
_entity.type
_entity.pdbx_description
1 polymer ?
#
loop_
_entity_poly.entity_id
_entity_poly.type
_entity_poly.pdbx_seq_one_letter_code
_entity_poly.pdbx_strand_id
1 'polypeptide(L)'
;MAENSASDPPESPTQIIGRRRNRLVNIIKQNDLPQLRQFIVSCPPEDIIAPGTPYLDDALSNAASYGSAEALRLLLEVHAAAPEVVQRFNPTYRLLLDACAAANIDVARFILDRHGSPENRLPLGSVDLHQRDGTGATPILLAAGSLAYLDRDAEDVEYESSDMNMLEWMRDRITRGHQLVHLLLDLGCSATDVVPPVSEDLFHGGDQMQHSVLGLAVSRADAPLIRRLIDSGADIYLKHQHFHHAGSSFQGHAYDVTTLHLASVFHNPDAVKFLLDRQRSMNNSNPNLASSCDSDGRLPLHWAASGPCGPDCRLPDAQHRITETVRLLLDHNPTSINHIDKTGSTPLHYTATSHTRCGYSAHTELAIRTLLEYGADAGIPDGSGRTVLHLLGYQSHQGDPIKTTLLELILSHGAPINHADSNGKTALHVFAQNLRQVWAAKFLIEHGADIRARNLTSRETPFHAAARGFLNDHVRRDGRDPEVTTGNKIRLQDEMMRALQEAAGEDAAMLMGQLNAEGRTPQDLLEETRNRGAPHHVSLTHQATPLIITTNSIPSSDILTQLTHHHTNLPSIYPNPTPEQIIKMPTLQTSTLAFLGGGNMASAIISGLLRQSVPATNIHVSEPWDVNRNKIAALGVHTTTSNTEAASAADIVILAVKPQVAKTVCEELRQEWTATSRAKFPIVVSIAAGITLESLQKWLSVDGGKVAPVVRVMPNTPALVTEGASGAFAGVEVSAEDKALVEALLASVSRVTEWVDKEELLDVVTGLSGSGPAYFFAMVEHLVASATALGLTKEQATRLAAQTCLGAGKMLVESDDEPAQLRKNVTSPNGTTYAALQTFEKLNFADIVDQAVKAATDRAAELGESLGKQ
;
A
#
# COMPACT_ATOMS: atom_id res chain seq x y z
N MET A 1 61.78 8.62 -25.34
CA MET A 1 61.24 7.47 -24.61
C MET A 1 60.00 7.02 -25.37
N ALA A 2 60.12 5.87 -26.02
CA ALA A 2 59.01 5.18 -26.67
C ALA A 2 58.26 4.41 -25.59
N GLU A 3 56.96 4.63 -25.44
CA GLU A 3 56.10 3.84 -24.57
C GLU A 3 54.97 3.22 -25.39
N ASN A 4 55.15 1.91 -25.63
CA ASN A 4 54.15 0.84 -25.63
C ASN A 4 52.75 1.15 -26.17
N SER A 5 52.59 0.97 -27.49
CA SER A 5 51.36 0.37 -28.03
C SER A 5 51.42 -1.14 -27.80
N ALA A 6 50.99 -1.59 -26.62
CA ALA A 6 50.67 -3.00 -26.43
C ALA A 6 49.41 -3.28 -27.26
N SER A 7 49.58 -4.00 -28.37
CA SER A 7 48.47 -4.62 -29.07
C SER A 7 47.87 -5.67 -28.14
N ASP A 8 46.56 -5.60 -27.92
CA ASP A 8 45.82 -6.64 -27.23
C ASP A 8 46.13 -8.01 -27.87
N PRO A 9 46.26 -9.09 -27.09
CA PRO A 9 46.54 -10.41 -27.63
C PRO A 9 45.47 -10.82 -28.66
N PRO A 10 45.83 -11.50 -29.76
CA PRO A 10 44.86 -11.96 -30.74
C PRO A 10 43.83 -12.85 -30.05
N GLU A 11 42.57 -12.46 -30.18
CA GLU A 11 41.45 -13.07 -29.46
C GLU A 11 41.35 -14.55 -29.79
N SER A 12 41.11 -15.37 -28.78
CA SER A 12 40.91 -16.80 -28.99
C SER A 12 39.66 -17.05 -29.86
N PRO A 13 39.63 -18.10 -30.69
CA PRO A 13 38.45 -18.46 -31.47
C PRO A 13 37.15 -18.51 -30.65
N THR A 14 37.23 -18.96 -29.39
CA THR A 14 36.11 -19.01 -28.44
C THR A 14 35.58 -17.63 -28.04
N GLN A 15 36.46 -16.63 -27.86
CA GLN A 15 36.08 -15.25 -27.54
C GLN A 15 35.47 -14.51 -28.74
N ILE A 16 35.88 -14.86 -29.96
CA ILE A 16 35.30 -14.33 -31.20
C ILE A 16 33.89 -14.88 -31.39
N ILE A 17 33.70 -16.19 -31.20
CA ILE A 17 32.40 -16.86 -31.27
C ILE A 17 31.44 -16.29 -30.21
N GLY A 18 31.90 -16.11 -28.97
CA GLY A 18 31.08 -15.54 -27.89
C GLY A 18 30.59 -14.11 -28.15
N ARG A 19 31.43 -13.23 -28.73
CA ARG A 19 31.00 -11.86 -29.08
C ARG A 19 30.09 -11.81 -30.30
N ARG A 20 30.33 -12.65 -31.32
CA ARG A 20 29.42 -12.77 -32.48
C ARG A 20 28.04 -13.25 -32.04
N ARG A 21 27.99 -14.20 -31.10
CA ARG A 21 26.76 -14.67 -30.47
C ARG A 21 25.99 -13.54 -29.77
N ASN A 22 26.64 -12.83 -28.85
CA ASN A 22 25.98 -11.74 -28.12
C ASN A 22 25.47 -10.66 -29.08
N ARG A 23 26.23 -10.38 -30.14
CA ARG A 23 25.81 -9.46 -31.20
C ARG A 23 24.56 -9.94 -31.93
N LEU A 24 24.50 -11.22 -32.31
CA LEU A 24 23.33 -11.79 -32.99
C LEU A 24 22.08 -11.74 -32.09
N VAL A 25 22.20 -12.13 -30.82
CA VAL A 25 21.10 -12.08 -29.85
C VAL A 25 20.59 -10.64 -29.69
N ASN A 26 21.48 -9.67 -29.57
CA ASN A 26 21.11 -8.27 -29.44
C ASN A 26 20.41 -7.73 -30.70
N ILE A 27 20.88 -8.09 -31.90
CA ILE A 27 20.22 -7.73 -33.16
C ILE A 27 18.78 -8.28 -33.20
N ILE A 28 18.58 -9.53 -32.76
CA ILE A 28 17.26 -10.17 -32.69
C ILE A 28 16.36 -9.46 -31.68
N LYS A 29 16.84 -9.22 -30.46
CA LYS A 29 16.09 -8.54 -29.39
C LYS A 29 15.72 -7.09 -29.76
N GLN A 30 16.60 -6.38 -30.47
CA GLN A 30 16.34 -5.02 -30.98
C GLN A 30 15.45 -5.01 -32.22
N ASN A 31 15.10 -6.18 -32.77
CA ASN A 31 14.34 -6.33 -34.00
C ASN A 31 14.94 -5.56 -35.20
N ASP A 32 16.27 -5.46 -35.29
CA ASP A 32 16.97 -4.78 -36.38
C ASP A 32 17.11 -5.72 -37.59
N LEU A 33 16.03 -5.81 -38.39
CA LEU A 33 15.98 -6.66 -39.57
C LEU A 33 17.07 -6.36 -40.61
N PRO A 34 17.42 -5.09 -40.92
CA PRO A 34 18.56 -4.78 -41.79
C PRO A 34 19.88 -5.35 -41.29
N GLN A 35 20.22 -5.14 -40.00
CA GLN A 35 21.46 -5.70 -39.43
C GLN A 35 21.41 -7.21 -39.38
N LEU A 36 20.25 -7.82 -39.11
CA LEU A 36 20.10 -9.28 -39.13
C LEU A 36 20.40 -9.85 -40.51
N ARG A 37 19.84 -9.26 -41.58
CA ARG A 37 20.13 -9.68 -42.97
C ARG A 37 21.62 -9.54 -43.30
N GLN A 38 22.22 -8.42 -42.91
CA GLN A 38 23.66 -8.20 -43.12
C GLN A 38 24.50 -9.24 -42.37
N PHE A 39 24.14 -9.54 -41.12
CA PHE A 39 24.82 -10.53 -40.29
C PHE A 39 24.74 -11.91 -40.93
N ILE A 40 23.55 -12.33 -41.37
CA ILE A 40 23.31 -13.61 -42.05
C ILE A 40 24.19 -13.76 -43.31
N VAL A 41 24.31 -12.71 -44.12
CA VAL A 41 25.14 -12.74 -45.33
C VAL A 41 26.65 -12.76 -45.00
N SER A 42 27.05 -12.18 -43.87
CA SER A 42 28.46 -12.03 -43.49
C SER A 42 29.07 -13.23 -42.75
N CYS A 43 28.26 -14.20 -42.32
CA CYS A 43 28.70 -15.33 -41.51
C CYS A 43 28.33 -16.68 -42.17
N PRO A 44 29.15 -17.73 -41.99
CA PRO A 44 28.78 -19.07 -42.43
C PRO A 44 27.55 -19.58 -41.64
N PRO A 45 26.70 -20.46 -42.21
CA PRO A 45 25.53 -20.99 -41.52
C PRO A 45 25.83 -21.64 -40.17
N GLU A 46 27.01 -22.23 -40.00
CA GLU A 46 27.45 -22.85 -38.73
C GLU A 46 27.54 -21.83 -37.58
N ASP A 47 27.97 -20.59 -37.85
CA ASP A 47 28.09 -19.53 -36.83
C ASP A 47 26.70 -19.02 -36.38
N ILE A 48 25.67 -19.22 -37.21
CA ILE A 48 24.29 -18.77 -36.96
C ILE A 48 23.47 -19.89 -36.31
N ILE A 49 23.65 -21.13 -36.77
CA ILE A 49 22.91 -22.33 -36.34
C ILE A 49 23.49 -22.93 -35.04
N ALA A 50 24.79 -22.76 -34.78
CA ALA A 50 25.47 -23.44 -33.66
C ALA A 50 26.12 -22.52 -32.61
N PRO A 51 25.42 -21.53 -32.01
CA PRO A 51 26.03 -20.69 -30.97
C PRO A 51 26.09 -21.34 -29.56
N GLY A 52 26.70 -22.52 -29.44
CA GLY A 52 27.30 -23.04 -28.19
C GLY A 52 26.40 -23.75 -27.15
N THR A 53 26.78 -25.01 -26.86
CA THR A 53 26.34 -25.98 -25.81
C THR A 53 24.83 -26.25 -25.64
N PRO A 54 24.43 -27.43 -25.11
CA PRO A 54 23.01 -27.85 -25.01
C PRO A 54 22.12 -27.02 -24.06
N TYR A 55 22.67 -25.99 -23.42
CA TYR A 55 22.07 -25.30 -22.27
C TYR A 55 22.03 -23.77 -22.43
N LEU A 56 22.31 -23.25 -23.62
CA LEU A 56 22.43 -21.81 -23.88
C LEU A 56 21.68 -21.46 -25.18
N ASP A 57 20.75 -20.52 -25.07
CA ASP A 57 19.66 -20.29 -26.05
C ASP A 57 20.11 -20.12 -27.50
N ASP A 58 19.54 -20.97 -28.37
CA ASP A 58 19.67 -20.94 -29.84
C ASP A 58 19.12 -19.63 -30.42
N ALA A 59 19.64 -19.18 -31.56
CA ALA A 59 19.18 -18.00 -32.28
C ALA A 59 17.68 -18.10 -32.64
N LEU A 60 17.19 -19.30 -32.96
CA LEU A 60 15.77 -19.54 -33.21
C LEU A 60 14.92 -19.40 -31.95
N SER A 61 15.42 -19.86 -30.79
CA SER A 61 14.72 -19.72 -29.51
C SER A 61 14.65 -18.24 -29.09
N ASN A 62 15.76 -17.50 -29.22
CA ASN A 62 15.77 -16.05 -29.01
C ASN A 62 14.83 -15.30 -29.95
N ALA A 63 14.76 -15.71 -31.22
CA ALA A 63 13.83 -15.12 -32.18
C ALA A 63 12.37 -15.46 -31.87
N ALA A 64 12.10 -16.67 -31.35
CA ALA A 64 10.78 -17.07 -30.89
C ALA A 64 10.34 -16.29 -29.65
N SER A 65 11.23 -16.12 -28.68
CA SER A 65 10.94 -15.42 -27.42
C SER A 65 10.86 -13.91 -27.59
N TYR A 66 11.83 -13.29 -28.27
CA TYR A 66 12.03 -11.84 -28.23
C TYR A 66 12.05 -11.16 -29.61
N GLY A 67 12.19 -11.93 -30.69
CA GLY A 67 12.25 -11.40 -32.05
C GLY A 67 10.89 -11.11 -32.67
N SER A 68 10.89 -10.65 -33.92
CA SER A 68 9.68 -10.55 -34.74
C SER A 68 9.45 -11.80 -35.59
N ALA A 69 8.23 -11.95 -36.08
CA ALA A 69 7.86 -13.01 -37.03
C ALA A 69 8.77 -13.04 -38.28
N GLU A 70 9.21 -11.88 -38.78
CA GLU A 70 10.12 -11.80 -39.93
C GLU A 70 11.56 -12.19 -39.55
N ALA A 71 12.03 -11.81 -38.36
CA ALA A 71 13.34 -12.25 -37.86
C ALA A 71 13.39 -13.78 -37.75
N LEU A 72 12.35 -14.40 -37.18
CA LEU A 72 12.22 -15.85 -37.13
C LEU A 72 12.17 -16.46 -38.54
N ARG A 73 11.41 -15.87 -39.48
CA ARG A 73 11.33 -16.32 -40.89
C ARG A 73 12.71 -16.38 -41.55
N LEU A 74 13.53 -15.35 -41.39
CA LEU A 74 14.88 -15.30 -41.97
C LEU A 74 15.80 -16.37 -41.39
N LEU A 75 15.75 -16.58 -40.08
CA LEU A 75 16.56 -17.61 -39.44
C LEU A 75 16.11 -19.01 -39.86
N LEU A 76 14.81 -19.24 -40.04
CA LEU A 76 14.28 -20.48 -40.59
C LEU A 76 14.75 -20.75 -42.02
N GLU A 77 14.87 -19.71 -42.87
CA GLU A 77 15.43 -19.82 -44.22
C GLU A 77 16.90 -20.27 -44.20
N VAL A 78 17.70 -19.75 -43.26
CA VAL A 78 19.11 -20.18 -43.07
C VAL A 78 19.20 -21.65 -42.68
N HIS A 79 18.34 -22.10 -41.78
CA HIS A 79 18.28 -23.50 -41.34
C HIS A 79 17.85 -24.43 -42.47
N ALA A 80 16.85 -24.03 -43.26
CA ALA A 80 16.37 -24.77 -44.42
C ALA A 80 17.45 -24.90 -45.51
N ALA A 81 18.29 -23.88 -45.67
CA ALA A 81 19.39 -23.87 -46.63
C ALA A 81 20.60 -24.72 -46.21
N ALA A 82 20.71 -25.11 -44.95
CA ALA A 82 21.86 -25.84 -44.39
C ALA A 82 21.47 -27.14 -43.64
N PRO A 83 20.78 -28.10 -44.28
CA PRO A 83 20.24 -29.29 -43.61
C PRO A 83 21.31 -30.19 -42.98
N GLU A 84 22.50 -30.26 -43.57
CA GLU A 84 23.63 -31.05 -43.03
C GLU A 84 24.14 -30.48 -41.69
N VAL A 85 24.07 -29.16 -41.52
CA VAL A 85 24.44 -28.47 -40.27
C VAL A 85 23.38 -28.76 -39.22
N VAL A 86 22.09 -28.66 -39.57
CA VAL A 86 20.97 -28.97 -38.66
C VAL A 86 21.04 -30.42 -38.17
N GLN A 87 21.28 -31.38 -39.06
CA GLN A 87 21.43 -32.80 -38.67
C GLN A 87 22.61 -33.04 -37.73
N ARG A 88 23.72 -32.30 -37.92
CA ARG A 88 24.92 -32.42 -37.07
C ARG A 88 24.66 -32.01 -35.62
N PHE A 89 23.81 -31.01 -35.40
CA PHE A 89 23.54 -30.47 -34.07
C PHE A 89 22.25 -31.03 -33.43
N ASN A 90 21.43 -31.76 -34.19
CA ASN A 90 20.16 -32.37 -33.77
C ASN A 90 19.31 -31.52 -32.79
N PRO A 91 18.96 -30.27 -33.15
CA PRO A 91 18.18 -29.39 -32.29
C PRO A 91 16.72 -29.83 -32.20
N THR A 92 16.22 -30.01 -30.98
CA THR A 92 14.78 -30.21 -30.73
C THR A 92 14.12 -28.84 -30.59
N TYR A 93 13.61 -28.31 -31.70
CA TYR A 93 13.01 -26.98 -31.71
C TYR A 93 11.67 -26.96 -30.96
N ARG A 94 11.54 -26.01 -30.04
CA ARG A 94 10.36 -25.80 -29.19
C ARG A 94 9.78 -24.39 -29.37
N LEU A 95 9.80 -23.90 -30.62
CA LEU A 95 9.52 -22.50 -30.94
C LEU A 95 8.17 -22.00 -30.43
N LEU A 96 7.12 -22.83 -30.47
CA LEU A 96 5.82 -22.44 -29.92
C LEU A 96 5.89 -22.28 -28.40
N LEU A 97 6.57 -23.20 -27.71
CA LEU A 97 6.72 -23.16 -26.25
C LEU A 97 7.51 -21.92 -25.83
N ASP A 98 8.61 -21.62 -26.52
CA ASP A 98 9.45 -20.43 -26.29
C ASP A 98 8.65 -19.13 -26.51
N ALA A 99 7.92 -19.03 -27.63
CA ALA A 99 7.06 -17.89 -27.92
C ALA A 99 5.94 -17.74 -26.88
N CYS A 100 5.36 -18.84 -26.40
CA CYS A 100 4.34 -18.82 -25.35
C CYS A 100 4.90 -18.38 -23.98
N ALA A 101 6.07 -18.87 -23.59
CA ALA A 101 6.71 -18.48 -22.33
C ALA A 101 7.05 -16.97 -22.28
N ALA A 102 7.48 -16.40 -23.41
CA ALA A 102 7.80 -14.99 -23.54
C ALA A 102 6.57 -14.08 -23.82
N ALA A 103 5.37 -14.65 -23.94
CA ALA A 103 4.16 -13.95 -24.39
C ALA A 103 4.35 -13.22 -25.74
N ASN A 104 5.12 -13.78 -26.67
CA ASN A 104 5.33 -13.23 -28.01
C ASN A 104 4.22 -13.65 -28.95
N ILE A 105 3.10 -12.93 -28.88
CA ILE A 105 1.87 -13.29 -29.61
C ILE A 105 2.04 -13.27 -31.13
N ASP A 106 2.85 -12.35 -31.67
CA ASP A 106 3.02 -12.21 -33.12
C ASP A 106 3.80 -13.40 -33.69
N VAL A 107 4.84 -13.85 -32.99
CA VAL A 107 5.57 -15.04 -33.38
C VAL A 107 4.75 -16.31 -33.14
N ALA A 108 4.02 -16.40 -32.03
CA ALA A 108 3.11 -17.52 -31.79
C ALA A 108 2.06 -17.64 -32.89
N ARG A 109 1.41 -16.54 -33.31
CA ARG A 109 0.49 -16.50 -34.46
C ARG A 109 1.18 -16.93 -35.75
N PHE A 110 2.37 -16.39 -36.04
CA PHE A 110 3.13 -16.76 -37.23
C PHE A 110 3.40 -18.28 -37.32
N ILE A 111 3.71 -18.91 -36.19
CA ILE A 111 3.93 -20.36 -36.07
C ILE A 111 2.61 -21.12 -36.26
N LEU A 112 1.53 -20.68 -35.59
CA LEU A 112 0.22 -21.33 -35.59
C LEU A 112 -0.52 -21.21 -36.93
N ASP A 113 -0.42 -20.09 -37.64
CA ASP A 113 -1.02 -19.92 -38.97
C ASP A 113 -0.43 -20.89 -40.01
N ARG A 114 0.83 -21.27 -39.82
CA ARG A 114 1.57 -22.22 -40.67
C ARG A 114 1.32 -23.68 -40.29
N HIS A 115 0.78 -23.95 -39.10
CA HIS A 115 0.37 -25.28 -38.68
C HIS A 115 -0.80 -25.81 -39.54
N GLY A 116 -1.77 -24.96 -39.87
CA GLY A 116 -2.99 -25.34 -40.60
C GLY A 116 -2.86 -25.46 -42.13
N SER A 117 -1.73 -25.02 -42.72
CA SER A 117 -1.56 -24.91 -44.18
C SER A 117 -0.60 -25.98 -44.73
N PRO A 118 -1.06 -26.98 -45.52
CA PRO A 118 -0.21 -28.02 -46.10
C PRO A 118 0.90 -27.46 -47.01
N GLU A 119 0.65 -26.31 -47.64
CA GLU A 119 1.53 -25.67 -48.62
C GLU A 119 2.56 -24.72 -47.98
N ASN A 120 2.45 -24.42 -46.68
CA ASN A 120 3.25 -23.39 -45.99
C ASN A 120 3.71 -23.84 -44.60
N ARG A 121 4.11 -25.11 -44.46
CA ARG A 121 4.62 -25.67 -43.20
C ARG A 121 5.98 -25.07 -42.84
N LEU A 122 6.24 -24.97 -41.54
CA LEU A 122 7.57 -24.60 -41.05
C LEU A 122 8.61 -25.64 -41.51
N PRO A 123 9.82 -25.20 -41.90
CA PRO A 123 10.87 -26.11 -42.39
C PRO A 123 11.39 -27.09 -41.32
N LEU A 124 10.94 -26.95 -40.07
CA LEU A 124 11.43 -27.68 -38.90
C LEU A 124 10.42 -28.73 -38.35
N GLY A 125 9.25 -28.89 -38.96
CA GLY A 125 8.27 -29.93 -38.60
C GLY A 125 6.85 -29.43 -38.31
N SER A 126 5.99 -30.35 -37.85
CA SER A 126 4.62 -30.04 -37.41
C SER A 126 4.61 -29.41 -36.02
N VAL A 127 3.77 -28.39 -35.84
CA VAL A 127 3.50 -27.78 -34.53
C VAL A 127 2.52 -28.69 -33.78
N ASP A 128 2.80 -28.99 -32.52
CA ASP A 128 1.88 -29.75 -31.66
C ASP A 128 1.41 -28.86 -30.50
N LEU A 129 0.10 -28.58 -30.48
CA LEU A 129 -0.57 -27.76 -29.46
C LEU A 129 -0.58 -28.40 -28.07
N HIS A 130 -0.28 -29.69 -27.98
CA HIS A 130 -0.24 -30.47 -26.75
C HIS A 130 1.18 -30.94 -26.41
N GLN A 131 2.19 -30.46 -27.14
CA GLN A 131 3.59 -30.75 -26.86
C GLN A 131 3.92 -30.32 -25.43
N ARG A 132 4.57 -31.22 -24.69
CA ARG A 132 5.08 -30.93 -23.35
C ARG A 132 6.58 -30.72 -23.38
N ASP A 133 7.05 -29.72 -22.64
CA ASP A 133 8.47 -29.50 -22.43
C ASP A 133 9.05 -30.51 -21.40
N GLY A 134 10.32 -30.31 -21.01
CA GLY A 134 10.99 -31.16 -20.02
C GLY A 134 10.42 -31.07 -18.60
N THR A 135 9.62 -30.03 -18.32
CA THR A 135 8.90 -29.86 -17.05
C THR A 135 7.50 -30.45 -17.10
N GLY A 136 6.99 -30.74 -18.31
CA GLY A 136 5.62 -31.20 -18.54
C GLY A 136 4.67 -30.08 -18.94
N ALA A 137 5.15 -28.86 -19.19
CA ALA A 137 4.32 -27.71 -19.53
C ALA A 137 3.90 -27.72 -21.01
N THR A 138 2.62 -27.48 -21.28
CA THR A 138 2.03 -27.29 -22.62
C THR A 138 2.09 -25.81 -23.04
N PRO A 139 1.84 -25.46 -24.33
CA PRO A 139 1.82 -24.07 -24.77
C PRO A 139 0.90 -23.18 -23.93
N ILE A 140 -0.29 -23.66 -23.55
CA ILE A 140 -1.24 -22.90 -22.74
C ILE A 140 -0.77 -22.71 -21.29
N LEU A 141 -0.07 -23.70 -20.71
CA LEU A 141 0.55 -23.57 -19.40
C LEU A 141 1.68 -22.53 -19.42
N LEU A 142 2.49 -22.50 -20.47
CA LEU A 142 3.55 -21.49 -20.62
C LEU A 142 2.97 -20.09 -20.87
N ALA A 143 1.91 -19.98 -21.67
CA ALA A 143 1.20 -18.73 -21.88
C ALA A 143 0.58 -18.20 -20.57
N ALA A 144 -0.05 -19.06 -19.78
CA ALA A 144 -0.54 -18.69 -18.44
C ALA A 144 0.61 -18.36 -17.48
N GLY A 145 1.73 -19.09 -17.57
CA GLY A 145 2.94 -18.86 -16.78
C GLY A 145 3.58 -17.51 -17.05
N SER A 146 3.47 -16.98 -18.27
CA SER A 146 3.93 -15.62 -18.61
C SER A 146 3.22 -14.52 -17.81
N LEU A 147 2.01 -14.79 -17.31
CA LEU A 147 1.27 -13.88 -16.41
C LEU A 147 1.77 -13.96 -14.97
N ALA A 148 2.43 -15.07 -14.58
CA ALA A 148 2.94 -15.28 -13.22
C ALA A 148 4.38 -14.78 -13.07
N TYR A 149 5.25 -15.07 -14.06
CA TYR A 149 6.70 -14.88 -13.98
C TYR A 149 7.20 -13.77 -14.91
N LEU A 150 7.05 -12.51 -14.48
CA LEU A 150 7.50 -11.34 -15.26
C LEU A 150 9.02 -11.12 -15.19
N ASP A 151 9.67 -11.65 -14.17
CA ASP A 151 11.08 -11.47 -13.83
C ASP A 151 12.05 -12.21 -14.77
N ARG A 152 11.65 -13.37 -15.30
CA ARG A 152 12.46 -14.17 -16.24
C ARG A 152 12.97 -13.40 -17.45
N ASP A 153 12.29 -12.32 -17.84
CA ASP A 153 12.65 -11.49 -19.00
C ASP A 153 13.10 -10.08 -18.56
N ALA A 154 12.90 -9.71 -17.29
CA ALA A 154 13.17 -8.36 -16.79
C ALA A 154 14.67 -8.08 -16.61
N GLU A 155 15.46 -9.11 -16.29
CA GLU A 155 16.92 -8.99 -16.17
C GLU A 155 17.59 -8.61 -17.50
N ASP A 156 16.95 -8.94 -18.62
CA ASP A 156 17.41 -8.61 -19.97
C ASP A 156 17.03 -7.18 -20.41
N VAL A 157 15.97 -6.59 -19.84
CA VAL A 157 15.47 -5.25 -20.20
C VAL A 157 16.23 -4.15 -19.44
N GLU A 158 16.63 -4.40 -18.19
CA GLU A 158 17.33 -3.41 -17.35
C GLU A 158 18.74 -3.06 -17.85
N TYR A 159 19.31 -3.80 -18.81
CA TYR A 159 20.65 -3.54 -19.38
C TYR A 159 20.65 -2.71 -20.67
N GLU A 160 19.53 -2.56 -21.39
CA GLU A 160 19.59 -2.14 -22.80
C GLU A 160 18.69 -0.99 -23.26
N SER A 161 17.82 -0.40 -22.42
CA SER A 161 17.07 0.78 -22.88
C SER A 161 16.86 1.84 -21.81
N SER A 162 17.38 3.04 -22.07
CA SER A 162 17.09 4.26 -21.32
C SER A 162 15.68 4.80 -21.56
N ASP A 163 14.95 4.24 -22.52
CA ASP A 163 13.79 4.90 -23.15
C ASP A 163 12.45 4.16 -22.96
N MET A 164 12.42 2.88 -22.51
CA MET A 164 11.16 2.19 -22.20
C MET A 164 10.89 2.18 -20.69
N ASN A 165 9.74 2.73 -20.30
CA ASN A 165 9.25 2.66 -18.93
C ASN A 165 8.93 1.19 -18.59
N MET A 166 9.64 0.60 -17.62
CA MET A 166 9.42 -0.77 -17.13
C MET A 166 7.92 -1.09 -16.90
N LEU A 167 7.15 -0.11 -16.44
CA LEU A 167 5.71 -0.24 -16.22
C LEU A 167 4.91 -0.49 -17.50
N GLU A 168 5.26 0.20 -18.59
CA GLU A 168 4.58 0.03 -19.88
C GLU A 168 4.88 -1.34 -20.48
N TRP A 169 6.14 -1.78 -20.38
CA TRP A 169 6.54 -3.13 -20.78
C TRP A 169 5.78 -4.20 -20.00
N MET A 170 5.62 -4.06 -18.68
CA MET A 170 4.85 -5.02 -17.88
C MET A 170 3.37 -5.07 -18.31
N ARG A 171 2.72 -3.92 -18.54
CA ARG A 171 1.32 -3.87 -19.00
C ARG A 171 1.14 -4.54 -20.36
N ASP A 172 2.05 -4.25 -21.28
CA ASP A 172 2.07 -4.80 -22.63
C ASP A 172 2.30 -6.32 -22.61
N ARG A 173 3.25 -6.82 -21.80
CA ARG A 173 3.47 -8.26 -21.60
C ARG A 173 2.24 -8.97 -21.03
N ILE A 174 1.59 -8.40 -20.02
CA ILE A 174 0.34 -8.94 -19.45
C ILE A 174 -0.76 -9.01 -20.52
N THR A 175 -0.92 -7.94 -21.30
CA THR A 175 -1.92 -7.85 -22.38
C THR A 175 -1.69 -8.93 -23.42
N ARG A 176 -0.44 -9.13 -23.89
CA ARG A 176 -0.11 -10.21 -24.82
C ARG A 176 -0.34 -11.58 -24.21
N GLY A 177 -0.01 -11.77 -22.93
CA GLY A 177 -0.28 -13.00 -22.20
C GLY A 177 -1.77 -13.36 -22.20
N HIS A 178 -2.66 -12.39 -21.89
CA HIS A 178 -4.11 -12.59 -21.97
C HIS A 178 -4.58 -13.01 -23.36
N GLN A 179 -4.14 -12.27 -24.38
CA GLN A 179 -4.49 -12.54 -25.77
C GLN A 179 -4.02 -13.93 -26.22
N LEU A 180 -2.83 -14.35 -25.77
CA LEU A 180 -2.25 -15.63 -26.13
C LEU A 180 -2.99 -16.81 -25.49
N VAL A 181 -3.38 -16.69 -24.21
CA VAL A 181 -4.22 -17.72 -23.56
C VAL A 181 -5.57 -17.85 -24.27
N HIS A 182 -6.20 -16.73 -24.64
CA HIS A 182 -7.45 -16.76 -25.43
C HIS A 182 -7.27 -17.44 -26.78
N LEU A 183 -6.21 -17.10 -27.53
CA LEU A 183 -5.91 -17.70 -28.82
C LEU A 183 -5.73 -19.23 -28.71
N LEU A 184 -4.98 -19.69 -27.70
CA LEU A 184 -4.75 -21.12 -27.51
C LEU A 184 -6.03 -21.87 -27.12
N LEU A 185 -6.91 -21.25 -26.31
CA LEU A 185 -8.23 -21.81 -26.01
C LEU A 185 -9.12 -21.88 -27.27
N ASP A 186 -9.09 -20.86 -28.14
CA ASP A 186 -9.82 -20.87 -29.43
C ASP A 186 -9.34 -22.01 -30.34
N LEU A 187 -8.06 -22.37 -30.25
CA LEU A 187 -7.43 -23.47 -31.01
C LEU A 187 -7.61 -24.85 -30.36
N GLY A 188 -8.30 -24.94 -29.21
CA GLY A 188 -8.64 -26.21 -28.55
C GLY A 188 -7.64 -26.71 -27.51
N CYS A 189 -6.69 -25.89 -27.06
CA CYS A 189 -5.88 -26.22 -25.88
C CYS A 189 -6.75 -26.35 -24.63
N SER A 190 -6.41 -27.26 -23.73
CA SER A 190 -7.24 -27.54 -22.55
C SER A 190 -6.97 -26.57 -21.40
N ALA A 191 -8.04 -25.98 -20.85
CA ALA A 191 -7.96 -25.21 -19.61
C ALA A 191 -7.67 -26.08 -18.37
N THR A 192 -7.78 -27.41 -18.50
CA THR A 192 -7.51 -28.37 -17.42
C THR A 192 -6.08 -28.91 -17.44
N ASP A 193 -5.21 -28.39 -18.31
CA ASP A 193 -3.83 -28.82 -18.37
C ASP A 193 -3.10 -28.51 -17.05
N VAL A 194 -2.28 -29.46 -16.61
CA VAL A 194 -1.49 -29.40 -15.40
C VAL A 194 -0.05 -29.82 -15.66
N VAL A 195 0.86 -29.29 -14.84
CA VAL A 195 2.24 -29.77 -14.70
C VAL A 195 2.26 -30.80 -13.57
N PRO A 196 2.71 -32.03 -13.82
CA PRO A 196 2.69 -33.11 -12.82
C PRO A 196 3.61 -32.81 -11.62
N PRO A 197 3.41 -33.48 -10.47
CA PRO A 197 4.31 -33.41 -9.32
C PRO A 197 5.77 -33.71 -9.67
N VAL A 198 6.71 -33.12 -8.93
CA VAL A 198 8.13 -33.53 -8.96
C VAL A 198 8.26 -34.92 -8.34
N SER A 199 9.02 -35.85 -8.94
CA SER A 199 9.09 -37.25 -8.46
C SER A 199 9.70 -37.40 -7.06
N GLU A 200 9.26 -38.44 -6.35
CA GLU A 200 9.45 -38.72 -4.91
C GLU A 200 10.90 -38.77 -4.39
N ASP A 201 11.91 -38.84 -5.27
CA ASP A 201 13.29 -39.13 -4.87
C ASP A 201 14.04 -37.95 -4.22
N LEU A 202 13.49 -36.72 -4.28
CA LEU A 202 14.16 -35.51 -3.77
C LEU A 202 13.36 -34.76 -2.69
N PHE A 203 12.05 -34.94 -2.58
CA PHE A 203 11.20 -34.20 -1.66
C PHE A 203 10.01 -35.06 -1.16
N HIS A 204 9.80 -35.14 0.17
CA HIS A 204 8.74 -35.94 0.79
C HIS A 204 7.36 -35.26 0.77
N GLY A 205 6.85 -34.87 -0.41
CA GLY A 205 5.69 -33.96 -0.49
C GLY A 205 4.67 -34.19 -1.61
N GLY A 206 3.85 -35.24 -1.47
CA GLY A 206 2.47 -35.34 -1.99
C GLY A 206 2.22 -35.42 -3.52
N ASP A 207 1.16 -36.13 -3.91
CA ASP A 207 0.66 -36.34 -5.29
C ASP A 207 0.10 -35.07 -5.99
N GLN A 208 0.47 -33.87 -5.52
CA GLN A 208 -0.14 -32.60 -5.94
C GLN A 208 0.56 -31.98 -7.15
N MET A 209 -0.20 -31.31 -8.02
CA MET A 209 0.34 -30.73 -9.25
C MET A 209 1.24 -29.53 -8.94
N GLN A 210 2.27 -29.29 -9.75
CA GLN A 210 3.09 -28.07 -9.60
C GLN A 210 2.30 -26.84 -10.06
N HIS A 211 1.69 -26.92 -11.24
CA HIS A 211 0.98 -25.82 -11.85
C HIS A 211 -0.27 -26.30 -12.58
N SER A 212 -1.26 -25.43 -12.68
CA SER A 212 -2.41 -25.56 -13.58
C SER A 212 -2.58 -24.28 -14.39
N VAL A 213 -3.28 -24.35 -15.51
CA VAL A 213 -3.55 -23.16 -16.34
C VAL A 213 -4.24 -22.08 -15.49
N LEU A 214 -5.27 -22.46 -14.73
CA LEU A 214 -5.97 -21.52 -13.85
C LEU A 214 -5.07 -21.01 -12.72
N GLY A 215 -4.31 -21.89 -12.05
CA GLY A 215 -3.41 -21.51 -10.96
C GLY A 215 -2.33 -20.51 -11.37
N LEU A 216 -1.82 -20.61 -12.60
CA LEU A 216 -0.88 -19.64 -13.15
C LEU A 216 -1.59 -18.33 -13.56
N ALA A 217 -2.74 -18.45 -14.24
CA ALA A 217 -3.47 -17.31 -14.78
C ALA A 217 -4.00 -16.37 -13.68
N VAL A 218 -4.48 -16.89 -12.56
CA VAL A 218 -5.06 -16.06 -11.47
C VAL A 218 -4.08 -15.04 -10.88
N SER A 219 -2.78 -15.18 -11.15
CA SER A 219 -1.77 -14.18 -10.80
C SER A 219 -2.14 -12.78 -11.33
N ARG A 220 -2.55 -12.68 -12.61
CA ARG A 220 -2.78 -11.39 -13.31
C ARG A 220 -3.88 -11.42 -14.39
N ALA A 221 -4.59 -12.52 -14.55
CA ALA A 221 -5.74 -12.60 -15.45
C ALA A 221 -6.88 -11.69 -14.99
N ASP A 222 -7.56 -11.08 -15.95
CA ASP A 222 -8.77 -10.31 -15.70
C ASP A 222 -9.99 -11.22 -15.46
N ALA A 223 -11.09 -10.64 -14.98
CA ALA A 223 -12.30 -11.40 -14.71
C ALA A 223 -12.84 -12.17 -15.95
N PRO A 224 -12.84 -11.61 -17.18
CA PRO A 224 -13.23 -12.34 -18.39
C PRO A 224 -12.39 -13.60 -18.66
N LEU A 225 -11.06 -13.52 -18.58
CA LEU A 225 -10.20 -14.68 -18.83
C LEU A 225 -10.37 -15.75 -17.75
N ILE A 226 -10.47 -15.36 -16.48
CA ILE A 226 -10.70 -16.29 -15.36
C ILE A 226 -12.04 -17.01 -15.52
N ARG A 227 -13.10 -16.26 -15.86
CA ARG A 227 -14.42 -16.83 -16.16
C ARG A 227 -14.32 -17.86 -17.29
N ARG A 228 -13.66 -17.49 -18.39
CA ARG A 228 -13.52 -18.37 -19.55
C ARG A 228 -12.79 -19.66 -19.20
N LEU A 229 -11.73 -19.61 -18.41
CA LEU A 229 -10.99 -20.81 -17.97
C LEU A 229 -11.88 -21.75 -17.13
N ILE A 230 -12.63 -21.19 -16.18
CA ILE A 230 -13.55 -21.96 -15.32
C ILE A 230 -14.70 -22.54 -16.14
N ASP A 231 -15.29 -21.77 -17.05
CA ASP A 231 -16.35 -22.24 -17.95
C ASP A 231 -15.84 -23.32 -18.93
N SER A 232 -14.54 -23.32 -19.21
CA SER A 232 -13.85 -24.36 -20.00
C SER A 232 -13.42 -25.57 -19.16
N GLY A 233 -13.85 -25.65 -17.89
CA GLY A 233 -13.67 -26.83 -17.03
C GLY A 233 -12.50 -26.78 -16.06
N ALA A 234 -11.80 -25.65 -15.91
CA ALA A 234 -10.72 -25.53 -14.93
C ALA A 234 -11.24 -25.67 -13.48
N ASP A 235 -10.57 -26.48 -12.68
CA ASP A 235 -10.97 -26.76 -11.29
C ASP A 235 -10.43 -25.70 -10.31
N ILE A 236 -11.34 -25.01 -9.63
CA ILE A 236 -11.01 -23.99 -8.62
C ILE A 236 -10.50 -24.59 -7.29
N TYR A 237 -10.77 -25.88 -7.04
CA TYR A 237 -10.38 -26.60 -5.82
C TYR A 237 -9.06 -27.37 -5.98
N LEU A 238 -8.45 -27.30 -7.15
CA LEU A 238 -7.18 -27.98 -7.41
C LEU A 238 -6.08 -27.46 -6.46
N LYS A 239 -5.33 -28.40 -5.89
CA LYS A 239 -4.25 -28.14 -4.95
C LYS A 239 -2.89 -28.21 -5.64
N HIS A 240 -2.03 -27.28 -5.28
CA HIS A 240 -0.73 -27.06 -5.90
C HIS A 240 0.42 -27.23 -4.90
N GLN A 241 1.57 -27.65 -5.44
CA GLN A 241 2.88 -27.42 -4.83
C GLN A 241 3.32 -26.00 -5.17
N HIS A 242 3.76 -25.22 -4.18
CA HIS A 242 4.28 -23.88 -4.40
C HIS A 242 5.70 -23.74 -3.88
N PHE A 243 6.61 -23.44 -4.81
CA PHE A 243 8.03 -23.24 -4.55
C PHE A 243 8.28 -21.75 -4.32
N HIS A 244 8.65 -21.39 -3.10
CA HIS A 244 8.91 -20.00 -2.77
C HIS A 244 10.25 -19.54 -3.37
N HIS A 245 10.25 -18.39 -4.04
CA HIS A 245 11.47 -17.77 -4.56
C HIS A 245 12.37 -17.27 -3.42
N ALA A 246 13.69 -17.21 -3.69
CA ALA A 246 14.66 -16.62 -2.78
C ALA A 246 14.29 -15.15 -2.50
N GLY A 247 13.79 -14.87 -1.29
CA GLY A 247 13.30 -13.55 -0.88
C GLY A 247 11.88 -13.54 -0.31
N SER A 248 11.07 -14.57 -0.60
CA SER A 248 9.74 -14.77 0.00
C SER A 248 9.78 -14.77 1.53
N SER A 249 8.71 -14.32 2.17
CA SER A 249 8.52 -14.43 3.62
C SER A 249 8.22 -15.86 4.06
N PHE A 250 7.73 -16.68 3.14
CA PHE A 250 7.53 -18.10 3.36
C PHE A 250 8.85 -18.86 3.32
N GLN A 251 9.08 -19.71 4.31
CA GLN A 251 10.23 -20.62 4.35
C GLN A 251 9.84 -21.97 3.73
N GLY A 252 10.67 -22.48 2.81
CA GLY A 252 10.55 -23.85 2.30
C GLY A 252 9.57 -24.04 1.13
N HIS A 253 8.85 -25.16 1.14
CA HIS A 253 7.90 -25.57 0.11
C HIS A 253 6.51 -25.72 0.72
N ALA A 254 5.50 -25.12 0.10
CA ALA A 254 4.12 -25.22 0.54
C ALA A 254 3.35 -26.24 -0.31
N TYR A 255 2.56 -27.08 0.35
CA TYR A 255 1.61 -28.01 -0.28
C TYR A 255 0.19 -27.61 0.12
N ASP A 256 -0.82 -28.25 -0.46
CA ASP A 256 -2.24 -27.95 -0.27
C ASP A 256 -2.64 -26.52 -0.70
N VAL A 257 -1.84 -25.89 -1.57
CA VAL A 257 -2.06 -24.51 -2.00
C VAL A 257 -3.19 -24.45 -3.01
N THR A 258 -4.31 -23.82 -2.63
CA THR A 258 -5.46 -23.65 -3.53
C THR A 258 -5.24 -22.49 -4.51
N THR A 259 -6.03 -22.47 -5.58
CA THR A 259 -6.06 -21.35 -6.53
C THR A 259 -6.35 -20.00 -5.85
N LEU A 260 -7.12 -19.99 -4.76
CA LEU A 260 -7.38 -18.76 -3.99
C LEU A 260 -6.11 -18.24 -3.30
N HIS A 261 -5.26 -19.11 -2.74
CA HIS A 261 -3.97 -18.71 -2.18
C HIS A 261 -3.07 -18.03 -3.23
N LEU A 262 -3.01 -18.61 -4.43
CA LEU A 262 -2.25 -18.06 -5.56
C LEU A 262 -2.80 -16.69 -5.99
N ALA A 263 -4.12 -16.56 -6.13
CA ALA A 263 -4.75 -15.27 -6.43
C ALA A 263 -4.48 -14.21 -5.33
N SER A 264 -4.48 -14.63 -4.06
CA SER A 264 -4.24 -13.77 -2.90
C SER A 264 -2.81 -13.23 -2.84
N VAL A 265 -1.79 -14.07 -3.04
CA VAL A 265 -0.38 -13.62 -2.97
C VAL A 265 -0.03 -12.63 -4.07
N PHE A 266 -0.65 -12.73 -5.24
CA PHE A 266 -0.45 -11.76 -6.32
C PHE A 266 -1.35 -10.53 -6.22
N HIS A 267 -2.19 -10.43 -5.17
CA HIS A 267 -3.18 -9.35 -4.99
C HIS A 267 -4.08 -9.17 -6.21
N ASN A 268 -4.64 -10.24 -6.78
CA ASN A 268 -5.59 -10.12 -7.89
C ASN A 268 -7.03 -10.06 -7.36
N PRO A 269 -7.62 -8.86 -7.17
CA PRO A 269 -8.96 -8.73 -6.60
C PRO A 269 -10.03 -9.34 -7.51
N ASP A 270 -9.87 -9.26 -8.83
CA ASP A 270 -10.81 -9.84 -9.79
C ASP A 270 -10.86 -11.37 -9.67
N ALA A 271 -9.68 -12.00 -9.58
CA ALA A 271 -9.58 -13.43 -9.35
C ALA A 271 -10.17 -13.85 -8.01
N VAL A 272 -9.79 -13.16 -6.93
CA VAL A 272 -10.27 -13.45 -5.57
C VAL A 272 -11.78 -13.35 -5.50
N LYS A 273 -12.35 -12.25 -6.00
CA LYS A 273 -13.80 -12.03 -6.05
C LYS A 273 -14.50 -13.13 -6.84
N PHE A 274 -14.03 -13.43 -8.04
CA PHE A 274 -14.69 -14.41 -8.91
C PHE A 274 -14.63 -15.83 -8.33
N LEU A 275 -13.50 -16.24 -7.76
CA LEU A 275 -13.35 -17.55 -7.12
C LEU A 275 -14.31 -17.70 -5.92
N LEU A 276 -14.42 -16.66 -5.09
CA LEU A 276 -15.30 -16.66 -3.91
C LEU A 276 -16.80 -16.63 -4.30
N ASP A 277 -17.17 -15.84 -5.30
CA ASP A 277 -18.55 -15.78 -5.83
C ASP A 277 -18.96 -17.12 -6.45
N ARG A 278 -18.06 -17.75 -7.23
CA ARG A 278 -18.34 -19.04 -7.87
C ARG A 278 -18.52 -20.16 -6.87
N GLN A 279 -17.74 -20.17 -5.78
CA GLN A 279 -17.92 -21.11 -4.67
C GLN A 279 -19.33 -21.01 -4.08
N ARG A 280 -19.84 -19.79 -3.82
CA ARG A 280 -21.20 -19.60 -3.26
C ARG A 280 -22.31 -20.13 -4.18
N SER A 281 -22.10 -20.06 -5.49
CA SER A 281 -23.04 -20.59 -6.48
C SER A 281 -23.05 -22.13 -6.56
N MET A 282 -21.98 -22.80 -6.12
CA MET A 282 -21.86 -24.26 -6.14
C MET A 282 -22.32 -24.81 -4.78
N ASN A 283 -23.61 -25.17 -4.65
CA ASN A 283 -24.22 -25.81 -3.47
C ASN A 283 -23.59 -27.20 -3.20
N ASN A 284 -22.34 -27.27 -2.75
CA ASN A 284 -21.62 -28.53 -2.56
C ASN A 284 -20.90 -28.63 -1.22
N SER A 285 -20.73 -29.88 -0.77
CA SER A 285 -19.98 -30.36 0.40
C SER A 285 -18.48 -30.01 0.42
N ASN A 286 -18.01 -29.14 -0.48
CA ASN A 286 -16.62 -28.78 -0.66
C ASN A 286 -16.18 -27.76 0.41
N PRO A 287 -14.90 -27.81 0.84
CA PRO A 287 -14.39 -26.89 1.84
C PRO A 287 -14.44 -25.44 1.35
N ASN A 288 -14.72 -24.53 2.28
CA ASN A 288 -14.67 -23.10 2.00
C ASN A 288 -13.24 -22.69 1.61
N LEU A 289 -13.02 -22.17 0.40
CA LEU A 289 -11.69 -21.78 -0.08
C LEU A 289 -11.05 -20.72 0.83
N ALA A 290 -11.84 -19.77 1.36
CA ALA A 290 -11.36 -18.74 2.28
C ALA A 290 -10.94 -19.29 3.65
N SER A 291 -11.32 -20.53 3.96
CA SER A 291 -10.96 -21.25 5.19
C SER A 291 -10.03 -22.44 4.92
N SER A 292 -9.63 -22.67 3.66
CA SER A 292 -8.70 -23.73 3.31
C SER A 292 -7.31 -23.33 3.76
N CYS A 293 -6.62 -24.20 4.49
CA CYS A 293 -5.23 -23.99 4.85
C CYS A 293 -4.30 -24.76 3.90
N ASP A 294 -3.11 -24.21 3.69
CA ASP A 294 -1.99 -24.95 3.12
C ASP A 294 -1.34 -25.90 4.14
N SER A 295 -0.26 -26.57 3.74
CA SER A 295 0.48 -27.53 4.57
C SER A 295 1.08 -26.93 5.84
N ASP A 296 1.26 -25.62 5.91
CA ASP A 296 1.78 -24.91 7.09
C ASP A 296 0.66 -24.29 7.93
N GLY A 297 -0.61 -24.56 7.60
CA GLY A 297 -1.76 -24.01 8.31
C GLY A 297 -2.08 -22.56 7.91
N ARG A 298 -1.53 -22.05 6.81
CA ARG A 298 -1.73 -20.67 6.37
C ARG A 298 -3.00 -20.58 5.53
N LEU A 299 -3.80 -19.57 5.80
CA LEU A 299 -5.00 -19.20 5.03
C LEU A 299 -4.65 -18.29 3.83
N PRO A 300 -5.56 -18.10 2.86
CA PRO A 300 -5.35 -17.14 1.77
C PRO A 300 -5.04 -15.71 2.27
N LEU A 301 -5.56 -15.33 3.44
CA LEU A 301 -5.24 -14.04 4.05
C LEU A 301 -3.76 -13.91 4.46
N HIS A 302 -3.09 -15.00 4.87
CA HIS A 302 -1.64 -14.98 5.12
C HIS A 302 -0.87 -14.76 3.82
N TRP A 303 -1.35 -15.37 2.73
CA TRP A 303 -0.80 -15.20 1.39
C TRP A 303 -0.97 -13.78 0.86
N ALA A 304 -2.16 -13.18 1.03
CA ALA A 304 -2.39 -11.77 0.74
C ALA A 304 -1.51 -10.85 1.61
N ALA A 305 -1.37 -11.14 2.90
CA ALA A 305 -0.54 -10.36 3.80
C ALA A 305 0.96 -10.43 3.46
N SER A 306 1.42 -11.56 2.91
CA SER A 306 2.78 -11.67 2.39
C SER A 306 2.96 -10.85 1.11
N GLY A 307 2.04 -10.97 0.17
CA GLY A 307 2.19 -10.39 -1.16
C GLY A 307 3.34 -10.99 -1.98
N PRO A 308 3.55 -10.48 -3.21
CA PRO A 308 4.59 -10.97 -4.10
C PRO A 308 5.94 -10.27 -3.81
N CYS A 309 7.06 -10.91 -4.14
CA CYS A 309 8.40 -10.32 -3.99
C CYS A 309 8.97 -9.79 -5.31
N GLY A 310 9.95 -8.88 -5.25
CA GLY A 310 10.72 -8.44 -6.42
C GLY A 310 10.01 -7.38 -7.29
N PRO A 311 10.17 -7.42 -8.63
CA PRO A 311 9.61 -6.41 -9.54
C PRO A 311 8.07 -6.37 -9.51
N ASP A 312 7.43 -7.40 -8.99
CA ASP A 312 5.98 -7.50 -8.84
C ASP A 312 5.39 -6.49 -7.85
N CYS A 313 6.20 -6.01 -6.90
CA CYS A 313 5.84 -4.89 -6.04
C CYS A 313 5.76 -3.55 -6.78
N ARG A 314 6.20 -3.46 -8.04
CA ARG A 314 6.28 -2.21 -8.82
C ARG A 314 5.06 -1.97 -9.70
N LEU A 315 4.05 -2.84 -9.67
CA LEU A 315 2.88 -2.70 -10.54
C LEU A 315 2.09 -1.40 -10.23
N PRO A 316 1.57 -0.71 -11.26
CA PRO A 316 0.59 0.36 -11.08
C PRO A 316 -0.61 -0.20 -10.31
N ASP A 317 -1.19 0.60 -9.42
CA ASP A 317 -2.39 0.25 -8.63
C ASP A 317 -2.19 -0.83 -7.55
N ALA A 318 -0.94 -1.18 -7.22
CA ALA A 318 -0.63 -2.15 -6.15
C ALA A 318 -1.34 -1.82 -4.82
N GLN A 319 -1.45 -0.54 -4.46
CA GLN A 319 -2.16 -0.10 -3.26
C GLN A 319 -3.63 -0.52 -3.27
N HIS A 320 -4.36 -0.21 -4.35
CA HIS A 320 -5.77 -0.59 -4.48
C HIS A 320 -5.94 -2.11 -4.46
N ARG A 321 -5.07 -2.82 -5.19
CA ARG A 321 -5.08 -4.29 -5.26
C ARG A 321 -4.86 -4.96 -3.91
N ILE A 322 -3.90 -4.47 -3.11
CA ILE A 322 -3.63 -4.97 -1.75
C ILE A 322 -4.87 -4.79 -0.88
N THR A 323 -5.38 -3.55 -0.78
CA THR A 323 -6.51 -3.22 0.10
C THR A 323 -7.77 -3.99 -0.30
N GLU A 324 -8.09 -4.03 -1.60
CA GLU A 324 -9.30 -4.72 -2.08
C GLU A 324 -9.18 -6.24 -1.92
N THR A 325 -8.01 -6.83 -2.16
CA THR A 325 -7.80 -8.28 -1.94
C THR A 325 -7.99 -8.65 -0.47
N VAL A 326 -7.36 -7.89 0.45
CA VAL A 326 -7.49 -8.11 1.90
C VAL A 326 -8.93 -7.95 2.35
N ARG A 327 -9.61 -6.89 1.88
CA ARG A 327 -11.02 -6.66 2.15
C ARG A 327 -11.91 -7.80 1.67
N LEU A 328 -11.78 -8.23 0.41
CA LEU A 328 -12.59 -9.32 -0.14
C LEU A 328 -12.45 -10.62 0.67
N LEU A 329 -11.23 -10.95 1.11
CA LEU A 329 -10.98 -12.11 1.95
C LEU A 329 -11.62 -11.99 3.34
N LEU A 330 -11.50 -10.81 3.97
CA LEU A 330 -12.06 -10.56 5.30
C LEU A 330 -13.59 -10.46 5.28
N ASP A 331 -14.18 -9.87 4.23
CA ASP A 331 -15.63 -9.82 4.03
C ASP A 331 -16.23 -11.24 3.90
N HIS A 332 -15.44 -12.21 3.40
CA HIS A 332 -15.86 -13.61 3.27
C HIS A 332 -15.50 -14.49 4.48
N ASN A 333 -14.40 -14.20 5.17
CA ASN A 333 -13.97 -14.92 6.37
C ASN A 333 -13.39 -13.96 7.42
N PRO A 334 -14.24 -13.25 8.20
CA PRO A 334 -13.76 -12.30 9.21
C PRO A 334 -12.93 -12.96 10.31
N THR A 335 -13.19 -14.24 10.60
CA THR A 335 -12.47 -15.00 11.64
C THR A 335 -11.01 -15.29 11.27
N SER A 336 -10.61 -15.09 10.01
CA SER A 336 -9.24 -15.31 9.55
C SER A 336 -8.23 -14.26 10.02
N ILE A 337 -8.69 -13.09 10.48
CA ILE A 337 -7.83 -11.92 10.73
C ILE A 337 -6.70 -12.17 11.74
N ASN A 338 -6.98 -12.97 12.76
CA ASN A 338 -6.04 -13.33 13.84
C ASN A 338 -5.72 -14.84 13.84
N HIS A 339 -6.01 -15.55 12.75
CA HIS A 339 -5.69 -16.98 12.64
C HIS A 339 -4.16 -17.18 12.71
N ILE A 340 -3.70 -18.14 13.51
CA ILE A 340 -2.29 -18.50 13.62
C ILE A 340 -1.98 -19.71 12.76
N ASP A 341 -0.90 -19.63 11.99
CA ASP A 341 -0.37 -20.79 11.27
C ASP A 341 0.41 -21.75 12.20
N LYS A 342 0.98 -22.82 11.65
CA LYS A 342 1.78 -23.79 12.44
C LYS A 342 3.06 -23.20 13.04
N THR A 343 3.52 -22.06 12.53
CA THR A 343 4.65 -21.30 13.09
C THR A 343 4.22 -20.33 14.19
N GLY A 344 2.92 -20.25 14.48
CA GLY A 344 2.34 -19.28 15.42
C GLY A 344 2.14 -17.89 14.82
N SER A 345 2.36 -17.70 13.52
CA SER A 345 2.30 -16.38 12.87
C SER A 345 0.88 -16.07 12.41
N THR A 346 0.41 -14.84 12.68
CA THR A 346 -0.84 -14.28 12.12
C THR A 346 -0.60 -13.58 10.78
N PRO A 347 -1.65 -13.25 9.99
CA PRO A 347 -1.49 -12.44 8.79
C PRO A 347 -0.75 -11.11 9.03
N LEU A 348 -0.99 -10.46 10.19
CA LEU A 348 -0.29 -9.23 10.54
C LEU A 348 1.24 -9.42 10.62
N HIS A 349 1.73 -10.57 11.10
CA HIS A 349 3.16 -10.87 11.12
C HIS A 349 3.75 -10.95 9.70
N TYR A 350 3.03 -11.55 8.75
CA TYR A 350 3.47 -11.66 7.35
C TYR A 350 3.59 -10.32 6.63
N THR A 351 2.75 -9.33 6.99
CA THR A 351 2.89 -7.98 6.41
C THR A 351 4.22 -7.33 6.80
N ALA A 352 4.67 -7.52 8.05
CA ALA A 352 5.91 -6.94 8.55
C ALA A 352 7.17 -7.60 7.97
N THR A 353 7.11 -8.90 7.63
CA THR A 353 8.26 -9.65 7.10
C THR A 353 8.49 -9.47 5.60
N SER A 354 7.43 -9.31 4.83
CA SER A 354 7.50 -9.41 3.37
C SER A 354 7.83 -8.08 2.70
N HIS A 355 7.14 -7.02 3.09
CA HIS A 355 7.20 -5.75 2.37
C HIS A 355 8.39 -4.86 2.78
N THR A 356 8.99 -5.10 3.94
CA THR A 356 10.27 -4.48 4.36
C THR A 356 11.45 -4.94 3.51
N ARG A 357 11.40 -6.15 2.94
CA ARG A 357 12.43 -6.71 2.04
C ARG A 357 12.35 -6.17 0.62
N CYS A 358 11.21 -5.64 0.20
CA CYS A 358 11.00 -5.17 -1.16
C CYS A 358 11.48 -3.71 -1.38
N GLY A 359 11.97 -3.04 -0.34
CA GLY A 359 12.43 -1.64 -0.41
C GLY A 359 11.31 -0.60 -0.52
N TYR A 360 10.04 -1.00 -0.42
CA TYR A 360 8.87 -0.11 -0.52
C TYR A 360 8.06 -0.11 0.77
N SER A 361 8.48 0.73 1.72
CA SER A 361 7.85 0.87 3.04
C SER A 361 6.35 1.23 2.99
N ALA A 362 5.89 1.86 1.91
CA ALA A 362 4.50 2.28 1.74
C ALA A 362 3.49 1.11 1.60
N HIS A 363 3.86 0.02 0.93
CA HIS A 363 2.97 -1.15 0.81
C HIS A 363 2.86 -1.90 2.14
N THR A 364 3.97 -2.03 2.88
CA THR A 364 3.99 -2.53 4.26
C THR A 364 3.03 -1.73 5.13
N GLU A 365 3.16 -0.40 5.09
CA GLU A 365 2.38 0.51 5.92
C GLU A 365 0.88 0.38 5.61
N LEU A 366 0.52 0.30 4.32
CA LEU A 366 -0.87 0.16 3.89
C LEU A 366 -1.48 -1.18 4.31
N ALA A 367 -0.75 -2.29 4.13
CA ALA A 367 -1.25 -3.61 4.50
C ALA A 367 -1.43 -3.74 6.03
N ILE A 368 -0.46 -3.23 6.81
CA ILE A 368 -0.57 -3.16 8.27
C ILE A 368 -1.77 -2.29 8.68
N ARG A 369 -1.90 -1.09 8.10
CA ARG A 369 -3.07 -0.22 8.36
C ARG A 369 -4.37 -0.94 8.11
N THR A 370 -4.50 -1.56 6.94
CA THR A 370 -5.73 -2.24 6.53
C THR A 370 -6.07 -3.34 7.52
N LEU A 371 -5.12 -4.21 7.90
CA LEU A 371 -5.41 -5.29 8.86
C LEU A 371 -5.75 -4.75 10.25
N LEU A 372 -5.04 -3.74 10.76
CA LEU A 372 -5.33 -3.14 12.07
C LEU A 372 -6.72 -2.47 12.09
N GLU A 373 -7.09 -1.75 11.04
CA GLU A 373 -8.42 -1.12 10.91
C GLU A 373 -9.55 -2.15 10.89
N TYR A 374 -9.32 -3.36 10.39
CA TYR A 374 -10.26 -4.48 10.43
C TYR A 374 -10.24 -5.26 11.77
N GLY A 375 -9.37 -4.88 12.71
CA GLY A 375 -9.32 -5.48 14.05
C GLY A 375 -8.26 -6.56 14.24
N ALA A 376 -7.17 -6.54 13.46
CA ALA A 376 -6.02 -7.40 13.73
C ALA A 376 -5.38 -7.06 15.08
N ASP A 377 -5.08 -8.09 15.86
CA ASP A 377 -4.48 -7.96 17.19
C ASP A 377 -2.95 -7.89 17.07
N ALA A 378 -2.40 -6.71 17.36
CA ALA A 378 -0.96 -6.45 17.32
C ALA A 378 -0.20 -7.01 18.54
N GLY A 379 -0.93 -7.54 19.53
CA GLY A 379 -0.38 -8.11 20.76
C GLY A 379 -0.07 -9.61 20.69
N ILE A 380 -0.59 -10.32 19.70
CA ILE A 380 -0.29 -11.75 19.50
C ILE A 380 1.18 -11.89 19.09
N PRO A 381 2.01 -12.65 19.82
CA PRO A 381 3.36 -12.97 19.39
C PRO A 381 3.38 -14.20 18.46
N ASP A 382 4.36 -14.27 17.56
CA ASP A 382 4.63 -15.46 16.76
C ASP A 382 5.19 -16.62 17.59
N GLY A 383 5.43 -17.79 16.97
CA GLY A 383 5.99 -18.96 17.67
C GLY A 383 7.41 -18.78 18.21
N SER A 384 8.09 -17.68 17.89
CA SER A 384 9.36 -17.26 18.50
C SER A 384 9.18 -16.18 19.58
N GLY A 385 7.95 -15.86 19.97
CA GLY A 385 7.65 -14.79 20.93
C GLY A 385 7.76 -13.39 20.34
N ARG A 386 7.89 -13.23 19.01
CA ARG A 386 8.12 -11.93 18.38
C ARG A 386 6.77 -11.31 18.02
N THR A 387 6.56 -10.08 18.48
CA THR A 387 5.43 -9.25 18.04
C THR A 387 5.72 -8.58 16.69
N VAL A 388 4.70 -7.95 16.08
CA VAL A 388 4.86 -7.17 14.84
C VAL A 388 5.97 -6.10 14.94
N LEU A 389 6.16 -5.48 16.11
CA LEU A 389 7.23 -4.51 16.36
C LEU A 389 8.63 -5.14 16.24
N HIS A 390 8.82 -6.35 16.76
CA HIS A 390 10.10 -7.07 16.63
C HIS A 390 10.39 -7.37 15.16
N LEU A 391 9.40 -7.87 14.42
CA LEU A 391 9.55 -8.21 13.01
C LEU A 391 9.90 -6.99 12.16
N LEU A 392 9.25 -5.86 12.38
CA LEU A 392 9.58 -4.60 11.72
C LEU A 392 11.04 -4.19 11.99
N GLY A 393 11.50 -4.28 13.24
CA GLY A 393 12.89 -4.00 13.60
C GLY A 393 13.89 -4.93 12.89
N TYR A 394 13.61 -6.23 12.83
CA TYR A 394 14.48 -7.25 12.23
C TYR A 394 14.52 -7.26 10.70
N GLN A 395 13.48 -6.74 10.02
CA GLN A 395 13.37 -6.85 8.56
C GLN A 395 13.64 -5.52 7.86
N SER A 396 13.64 -4.40 8.59
CA SER A 396 13.95 -3.06 8.08
C SER A 396 15.45 -2.74 7.98
N HIS A 397 16.31 -3.75 7.80
CA HIS A 397 17.76 -3.57 7.70
C HIS A 397 18.21 -3.05 6.32
N GLN A 398 17.40 -3.31 5.27
CA GLN A 398 17.70 -3.01 3.87
C GLN A 398 16.68 -2.07 3.21
N GLY A 399 15.69 -1.57 3.96
CA GLY A 399 14.64 -0.66 3.48
C GLY A 399 14.62 0.69 4.21
N ASP A 400 13.66 1.55 3.85
CA ASP A 400 13.49 2.87 4.45
C ASP A 400 13.32 2.81 5.98
N PRO A 401 13.73 3.87 6.72
CA PRO A 401 13.38 4.04 8.12
C PRO A 401 11.86 3.93 8.34
N ILE A 402 11.48 3.21 9.38
CA ILE A 402 10.07 3.01 9.73
C ILE A 402 9.50 4.34 10.21
N LYS A 403 8.39 4.76 9.60
CA LYS A 403 7.70 5.99 10.00
C LYS A 403 7.12 5.85 11.40
N THR A 404 7.28 6.90 12.20
CA THR A 404 6.71 6.97 13.55
C THR A 404 5.18 6.90 13.53
N THR A 405 4.53 7.39 12.48
CA THR A 405 3.06 7.30 12.28
C THR A 405 2.55 5.86 12.15
N LEU A 406 3.39 4.93 11.69
CA LEU A 406 3.05 3.50 11.64
C LEU A 406 3.22 2.86 13.02
N LEU A 407 4.29 3.21 13.75
CA LEU A 407 4.50 2.74 15.12
C LEU A 407 3.40 3.24 16.06
N GLU A 408 3.01 4.51 15.93
CA GLU A 408 1.89 5.10 16.66
C GLU A 408 0.60 4.32 16.43
N LEU A 409 0.30 3.98 15.18
CA LEU A 409 -0.87 3.17 14.85
C LEU A 409 -0.80 1.78 15.50
N ILE A 410 0.32 1.07 15.35
CA ILE A 410 0.51 -0.27 15.92
C ILE A 410 0.35 -0.26 17.44
N LEU A 411 0.93 0.74 18.13
CA LEU A 411 0.78 0.92 19.57
C LEU A 411 -0.65 1.27 19.97
N SER A 412 -1.34 2.12 19.20
CA SER A 412 -2.75 2.46 19.44
C SER A 412 -3.69 1.26 19.31
N HIS A 413 -3.28 0.23 18.55
CA HIS A 413 -3.97 -1.06 18.42
C HIS A 413 -3.46 -2.14 19.41
N GLY A 414 -2.85 -1.72 20.52
CA GLY A 414 -2.57 -2.60 21.67
C GLY A 414 -1.27 -3.41 21.58
N ALA A 415 -0.35 -3.08 20.67
CA ALA A 415 0.94 -3.76 20.62
C ALA A 415 1.76 -3.55 21.92
N PRO A 416 2.21 -4.61 22.60
CA PRO A 416 2.92 -4.49 23.86
C PRO A 416 4.37 -4.04 23.62
N ILE A 417 4.65 -2.77 23.94
CA ILE A 417 5.94 -2.11 23.68
C ILE A 417 7.13 -2.79 24.38
N ASN A 418 6.89 -3.38 25.55
CA ASN A 418 7.91 -4.03 26.39
C ASN A 418 7.84 -5.56 26.37
N HIS A 419 7.08 -6.16 25.44
CA HIS A 419 7.10 -7.61 25.25
C HIS A 419 8.51 -8.06 24.85
N ALA A 420 8.96 -9.17 25.43
CA ALA A 420 10.25 -9.76 25.12
C ALA A 420 10.05 -11.04 24.30
N ASP A 421 10.82 -11.18 23.22
CA ASP A 421 10.85 -12.41 22.43
C ASP A 421 11.42 -13.61 23.21
N SER A 422 11.48 -14.77 22.58
CA SER A 422 12.00 -15.99 23.22
C SER A 422 13.48 -15.89 23.66
N ASN A 423 14.23 -14.91 23.17
CA ASN A 423 15.59 -14.60 23.61
C ASN A 423 15.62 -13.51 24.69
N GLY A 424 14.47 -13.02 25.14
CA GLY A 424 14.31 -11.90 26.07
C GLY A 424 14.57 -10.53 25.44
N LYS A 425 14.68 -10.43 24.11
CA LYS A 425 14.88 -9.13 23.45
C LYS A 425 13.54 -8.43 23.33
N THR A 426 13.47 -7.18 23.77
CA THR A 426 12.32 -6.29 23.51
C THR A 426 12.44 -5.63 22.14
N ALA A 427 11.36 -5.01 21.65
CA ALA A 427 11.39 -4.24 20.41
C ALA A 427 12.52 -3.19 20.42
N LEU A 428 12.73 -2.50 21.55
CA LEU A 428 13.80 -1.52 21.70
C LEU A 428 15.21 -2.11 21.51
N HIS A 429 15.46 -3.37 21.92
CA HIS A 429 16.75 -4.01 21.65
C HIS A 429 17.01 -4.12 20.15
N VAL A 430 15.99 -4.52 19.38
CA VAL A 430 16.11 -4.74 17.93
C VAL A 430 16.28 -3.40 17.20
N PHE A 431 15.44 -2.41 17.54
CA PHE A 431 15.51 -1.07 16.97
C PHE A 431 16.82 -0.34 17.33
N ALA A 432 17.33 -0.49 18.56
CA ALA A 432 18.60 0.08 18.98
C ALA A 432 19.79 -0.53 18.21
N GLN A 433 19.72 -1.82 17.86
CA GLN A 433 20.78 -2.48 17.09
C GLN A 433 20.78 -2.09 15.60
N ASN A 434 19.63 -1.70 15.05
CA ASN A 434 19.51 -1.27 13.66
C ASN A 434 19.72 0.26 13.54
N LEU A 435 20.91 0.69 13.15
CA LEU A 435 21.27 2.12 13.13
C LEU A 435 20.49 2.95 12.10
N ARG A 436 19.75 2.34 11.16
CA ARG A 436 18.81 3.06 10.29
C ARG A 436 17.58 3.56 11.05
N GLN A 437 17.30 2.99 12.21
CA GLN A 437 16.04 3.16 12.93
C GLN A 437 16.17 4.04 14.19
N VAL A 438 17.10 5.00 14.20
CA VAL A 438 17.30 5.94 15.33
C VAL A 438 15.99 6.62 15.73
N TRP A 439 15.22 7.10 14.76
CA TRP A 439 13.96 7.79 15.03
C TRP A 439 12.87 6.86 15.56
N ALA A 440 12.79 5.64 15.06
CA ALA A 440 11.87 4.63 15.59
C ALA A 440 12.25 4.24 17.03
N ALA A 441 13.55 4.08 17.33
CA ALA A 441 14.01 3.82 18.69
C ALA A 441 13.69 4.98 19.64
N LYS A 442 13.95 6.23 19.24
CA LYS A 442 13.54 7.44 19.99
C LYS A 442 12.05 7.46 20.28
N PHE A 443 11.24 7.20 19.25
CA PHE A 443 9.79 7.16 19.38
C PHE A 443 9.34 6.08 20.39
N LEU A 444 9.90 4.87 20.34
CA LEU A 444 9.57 3.82 21.30
C LEU A 444 9.95 4.23 22.74
N ILE A 445 11.09 4.88 22.92
CA ILE A 445 11.55 5.39 24.23
C ILE A 445 10.57 6.43 24.78
N GLU A 446 10.16 7.40 23.95
CA GLU A 446 9.17 8.42 24.30
C GLU A 446 7.80 7.82 24.70
N HIS A 447 7.48 6.63 24.19
CA HIS A 447 6.24 5.90 24.49
C HIS A 447 6.41 4.82 25.58
N GLY A 448 7.50 4.89 26.37
CA GLY A 448 7.69 4.05 27.56
C GLY A 448 8.37 2.70 27.33
N ALA A 449 9.16 2.57 26.27
CA ALA A 449 10.01 1.39 26.09
C ALA A 449 11.08 1.29 27.20
N ASP A 450 11.22 0.10 27.77
CA ASP A 450 12.14 -0.15 28.89
C ASP A 450 13.59 -0.21 28.42
N ILE A 451 14.32 0.86 28.73
CA ILE A 451 15.76 1.00 28.47
C ILE A 451 16.64 0.11 29.38
N ARG A 452 16.06 -0.49 30.43
CA ARG A 452 16.76 -1.35 31.41
C ARG A 452 16.55 -2.84 31.16
N ALA A 453 15.64 -3.20 30.26
CA ALA A 453 15.33 -4.59 29.96
C ALA A 453 16.62 -5.34 29.58
N ARG A 454 16.77 -6.58 30.09
CA ARG A 454 17.92 -7.43 29.80
C ARG A 454 17.47 -8.67 29.06
N ASN A 455 18.09 -8.94 27.93
CA ASN A 455 17.83 -10.18 27.21
C ASN A 455 18.31 -11.41 28.02
N LEU A 456 17.75 -12.59 27.70
CA LEU A 456 18.03 -13.82 28.43
C LEU A 456 19.38 -14.43 28.04
N THR A 457 19.76 -14.31 26.76
CA THR A 457 20.94 -14.99 26.22
C THR A 457 22.25 -14.33 26.63
N SER A 458 22.39 -13.02 26.42
CA SER A 458 23.64 -12.29 26.64
C SER A 458 23.57 -11.33 27.83
N ARG A 459 22.42 -11.24 28.52
CA ARG A 459 22.14 -10.29 29.59
C ARG A 459 22.38 -8.83 29.17
N GLU A 460 22.15 -8.54 27.91
CA GLU A 460 22.41 -7.23 27.31
C GLU A 460 21.19 -6.32 27.41
N THR A 461 21.46 -5.04 27.59
CA THR A 461 20.48 -3.95 27.55
C THR A 461 20.41 -3.32 26.15
N PRO A 462 19.41 -2.46 25.86
CA PRO A 462 19.39 -1.66 24.63
C PRO A 462 20.67 -0.85 24.37
N PHE A 463 21.37 -0.42 25.42
CA PHE A 463 22.70 0.22 25.29
C PHE A 463 23.75 -0.71 24.67
N HIS A 464 23.79 -1.97 25.09
CA HIS A 464 24.70 -2.97 24.51
C HIS A 464 24.34 -3.26 23.05
N ALA A 465 23.04 -3.25 22.72
CA ALA A 465 22.55 -3.44 21.37
C ALA A 465 22.96 -2.28 20.45
N ALA A 466 22.77 -1.02 20.89
CA ALA A 466 23.23 0.17 20.19
C ALA A 466 24.76 0.23 20.01
N ALA A 467 25.52 -0.19 21.04
CA ALA A 467 26.97 -0.32 20.94
C ALA A 467 27.42 -1.37 19.90
N ARG A 468 26.60 -2.39 19.62
CA ARG A 468 26.80 -3.35 18.52
C ARG A 468 26.03 -3.00 17.24
N GLY A 469 25.60 -1.75 17.12
CA GLY A 469 24.79 -1.29 16.00
C GLY A 469 25.41 -1.57 14.64
N PHE A 470 24.57 -1.99 13.70
CA PHE A 470 24.96 -2.19 12.31
C PHE A 470 24.17 -1.29 11.36
N LEU A 471 24.79 -0.99 10.22
CA LEU A 471 24.24 -0.23 9.12
C LEU A 471 24.53 -1.03 7.85
N ASN A 472 23.54 -1.78 7.38
CA ASN A 472 23.69 -2.62 6.19
C ASN A 472 23.49 -1.79 4.92
N ASP A 473 24.16 -2.19 3.83
CA ASP A 473 23.99 -1.56 2.51
C ASP A 473 22.53 -1.68 2.06
N HIS A 474 21.97 -0.58 1.55
CA HIS A 474 20.69 -0.64 0.86
C HIS A 474 20.99 -1.27 -0.49
N VAL A 475 20.49 -2.48 -0.76
CA VAL A 475 20.71 -3.12 -2.05
C VAL A 475 19.90 -2.37 -3.11
N ARG A 476 20.47 -1.29 -3.67
CA ARG A 476 20.12 -0.81 -5.00
C ARG A 476 21.10 -1.45 -5.99
N ARG A 477 20.58 -1.88 -7.14
CA ARG A 477 21.34 -2.58 -8.21
C ARG A 477 22.47 -1.72 -8.82
N ASP A 478 22.56 -0.44 -8.46
CA ASP A 478 23.56 0.54 -8.93
C ASP A 478 24.87 0.55 -8.10
N GLY A 479 24.93 -0.19 -6.99
CA GLY A 479 26.17 -0.41 -6.26
C GLY A 479 26.56 0.75 -5.33
N ARG A 480 26.26 0.52 -4.04
CA ARG A 480 26.53 1.33 -2.83
C ARG A 480 25.54 2.46 -2.58
N ASP A 481 24.83 2.32 -1.46
CA ASP A 481 24.16 3.43 -0.80
C ASP A 481 25.20 4.48 -0.35
N PRO A 482 25.15 5.73 -0.85
CA PRO A 482 26.09 6.78 -0.43
C PRO A 482 26.00 7.09 1.07
N GLU A 483 24.92 6.68 1.75
CA GLU A 483 24.76 6.83 3.18
C GLU A 483 25.55 5.81 4.00
N VAL A 484 26.00 4.69 3.44
CA VAL A 484 26.68 3.63 4.20
C VAL A 484 28.19 3.85 4.20
N THR A 485 28.60 4.90 4.94
CA THR A 485 30.01 5.20 5.21
C THR A 485 30.36 4.89 6.65
N THR A 486 31.64 4.60 6.94
CA THR A 486 32.13 4.44 8.31
C THR A 486 31.79 5.68 9.16
N GLY A 487 31.90 6.88 8.58
CA GLY A 487 31.53 8.13 9.25
C GLY A 487 30.05 8.21 9.60
N ASN A 488 29.16 7.87 8.67
CA ASN A 488 27.72 7.90 8.93
C ASN A 488 27.29 6.81 9.94
N LYS A 489 27.92 5.62 9.88
CA LYS A 489 27.71 4.58 10.88
C LYS A 489 28.06 5.08 12.29
N ILE A 490 29.22 5.73 12.46
CA ILE A 490 29.62 6.31 13.75
C ILE A 490 28.63 7.39 14.18
N ARG A 491 28.25 8.31 13.28
CA ARG A 491 27.27 9.37 13.56
C ARG A 491 25.94 8.80 14.07
N LEU A 492 25.35 7.84 13.35
CA LEU A 492 24.07 7.22 13.71
C LEU A 492 24.17 6.42 15.01
N GLN A 493 25.29 5.74 15.23
CA GLN A 493 25.55 5.04 16.49
C GLN A 493 25.63 6.03 17.66
N ASP A 494 26.32 7.16 17.50
CA ASP A 494 26.40 8.20 18.52
C ASP A 494 25.03 8.85 18.78
N GLU A 495 24.22 9.06 17.74
CA GLU A 495 22.85 9.56 17.88
C GLU A 495 21.93 8.57 18.62
N MET A 496 22.05 7.26 18.34
CA MET A 496 21.32 6.22 19.05
C MET A 496 21.74 6.14 20.53
N MET A 497 23.05 6.16 20.79
CA MET A 497 23.58 6.16 22.15
C MET A 497 23.14 7.41 22.92
N ARG A 498 23.15 8.59 22.29
CA ARG A 498 22.67 9.83 22.89
C ARG A 498 21.20 9.75 23.25
N ALA A 499 20.35 9.24 22.35
CA ALA A 499 18.92 9.06 22.62
C ALA A 499 18.66 8.20 23.86
N LEU A 500 19.40 7.09 23.99
CA LEU A 500 19.31 6.21 25.16
C LEU A 500 19.82 6.89 26.43
N GLN A 501 20.91 7.65 26.36
CA GLN A 501 21.47 8.38 27.50
C GLN A 501 20.55 9.51 27.98
N GLU A 502 19.99 10.29 27.06
CA GLU A 502 19.04 11.36 27.37
C GLU A 502 17.81 10.80 28.08
N ALA A 503 17.28 9.67 27.61
CA ALA A 503 16.15 8.99 28.24
C ALA A 503 16.49 8.32 29.59
N ALA A 504 17.74 7.90 29.77
CA ALA A 504 18.21 7.33 31.04
C ALA A 504 18.44 8.38 32.13
N GLY A 505 18.67 9.65 31.77
CA GLY A 505 18.94 10.72 32.73
C GLY A 505 20.11 10.38 33.66
N GLU A 506 19.87 10.42 34.97
CA GLU A 506 20.89 10.14 36.01
C GLU A 506 21.39 8.68 35.97
N ASP A 507 20.60 7.76 35.45
CA ASP A 507 20.93 6.33 35.38
C ASP A 507 21.85 5.98 34.19
N ALA A 508 22.12 6.94 33.29
CA ALA A 508 22.91 6.72 32.09
C ALA A 508 24.31 6.16 32.42
N ALA A 509 24.98 6.72 33.43
CA ALA A 509 26.31 6.27 33.85
C ALA A 509 26.29 4.84 34.40
N MET A 510 25.25 4.49 35.17
CA MET A 510 25.06 3.12 35.68
C MET A 510 24.84 2.15 34.52
N LEU A 511 23.94 2.45 33.59
CA LEU A 511 23.59 1.59 32.46
C LEU A 511 24.77 1.42 31.47
N MET A 512 25.56 2.47 31.26
CA MET A 512 26.81 2.44 30.49
C MET A 512 27.93 1.62 31.16
N GLY A 513 27.89 1.47 32.49
CA GLY A 513 28.84 0.66 33.26
C GLY A 513 28.37 -0.77 33.54
N GLN A 514 27.17 -1.16 33.07
CA GLN A 514 26.65 -2.50 33.32
C GLN A 514 27.35 -3.56 32.45
N LEU A 515 27.72 -4.67 33.08
CA LEU A 515 28.34 -5.81 32.39
C LEU A 515 27.29 -6.76 31.79
N ASN A 516 27.51 -7.17 30.55
CA ASN A 516 26.81 -8.30 29.94
C ASN A 516 27.34 -9.66 30.47
N ALA A 517 26.80 -10.77 29.95
CA ALA A 517 27.21 -12.12 30.35
C ALA A 517 28.69 -12.45 30.02
N GLU A 518 29.30 -11.73 29.07
CA GLU A 518 30.71 -11.88 28.68
C GLU A 518 31.64 -10.96 29.48
N GLY A 519 31.12 -10.21 30.45
CA GLY A 519 31.90 -9.27 31.25
C GLY A 519 32.31 -8.00 30.49
N ARG A 520 31.57 -7.62 29.43
CA ARG A 520 31.81 -6.40 28.65
C ARG A 520 30.74 -5.34 28.95
N THR A 521 31.14 -4.08 29.01
CA THR A 521 30.22 -2.92 29.11
C THR A 521 29.77 -2.43 27.71
N PRO A 522 28.69 -1.64 27.60
CA PRO A 522 28.37 -0.92 26.37
C PRO A 522 29.52 -0.07 25.85
N GLN A 523 30.34 0.51 26.74
CA GLN A 523 31.48 1.33 26.36
C GLN A 523 32.59 0.49 25.71
N ASP A 524 32.93 -0.68 26.29
CA ASP A 524 33.92 -1.60 25.73
C ASP A 524 33.52 -2.05 24.31
N LEU A 525 32.23 -2.35 24.12
CA LEU A 525 31.67 -2.77 22.84
C LEU A 525 31.67 -1.65 21.80
N LEU A 526 31.44 -0.41 22.23
CA LEU A 526 31.49 0.77 21.36
C LEU A 526 32.92 1.02 20.86
N GLU A 527 33.92 0.88 21.73
CA GLU A 527 35.33 0.99 21.35
C GLU A 527 35.73 -0.14 20.38
N GLU A 528 35.31 -1.37 20.65
CA GLU A 528 35.58 -2.52 19.79
C GLU A 528 34.97 -2.36 18.38
N THR A 529 33.71 -1.92 18.30
CA THR A 529 33.04 -1.73 17.00
C THR A 529 33.63 -0.59 16.18
N ARG A 530 34.13 0.47 16.84
CA ARG A 530 34.87 1.56 16.19
C ARG A 530 36.24 1.11 15.68
N ASN A 531 36.97 0.30 16.46
CA ASN A 531 38.27 -0.22 16.09
C ASN A 531 38.22 -1.21 14.91
N ARG A 532 37.13 -1.98 14.79
CA ARG A 532 36.91 -2.86 13.62
C ARG A 532 36.58 -2.10 12.32
N GLY A 533 36.14 -0.84 12.41
CA GLY A 533 35.75 -0.01 11.26
C GLY A 533 36.85 0.92 10.72
N ALA A 534 37.99 1.02 11.41
CA ALA A 534 39.13 1.83 10.98
C ALA A 534 40.04 1.01 10.04
N PRO A 535 40.43 1.51 8.86
CA PRO A 535 41.48 0.88 8.07
C PRO A 535 42.79 0.92 8.88
N HIS A 536 43.44 -0.24 9.04
CA HIS A 536 44.72 -0.35 9.72
C HIS A 536 45.77 0.57 9.07
N HIS A 537 46.18 1.61 9.80
CA HIS A 537 47.47 2.25 9.55
C HIS A 537 48.26 2.43 10.85
N VAL A 538 49.52 2.07 10.70
CA VAL A 538 50.60 1.93 11.67
C VAL A 538 50.83 3.21 12.48
N SER A 539 51.14 2.98 13.76
CA SER A 539 51.73 3.90 14.74
C SER A 539 52.68 4.95 14.15
N LEU A 540 52.47 6.23 14.48
CA LEU A 540 53.54 7.20 14.72
C LEU A 540 53.05 8.28 15.70
N THR A 541 53.86 8.50 16.71
CA THR A 541 53.80 9.48 17.79
C THR A 541 53.86 10.94 17.29
N HIS A 542 53.06 11.86 17.85
CA HIS A 542 53.53 13.13 18.41
C HIS A 542 52.44 13.92 19.16
N GLN A 543 52.90 14.71 20.14
CA GLN A 543 52.18 15.45 21.19
C GLN A 543 51.62 16.82 20.75
N ALA A 544 50.65 17.31 21.54
CA ALA A 544 50.30 18.71 21.87
C ALA A 544 49.64 19.56 20.76
N THR A 545 48.64 20.44 20.95
CA THR A 545 47.92 21.05 22.10
C THR A 545 46.63 21.73 21.52
N PRO A 546 45.62 22.12 22.33
CA PRO A 546 44.32 22.59 21.84
C PRO A 546 44.27 24.10 21.56
N LEU A 547 43.49 24.52 20.57
CA LEU A 547 43.15 25.93 20.31
C LEU A 547 41.67 26.17 20.57
N ILE A 548 41.43 26.95 21.63
CA ILE A 548 40.18 27.60 22.00
C ILE A 548 39.86 28.67 20.95
N ILE A 549 38.64 28.68 20.39
CA ILE A 549 38.05 29.91 19.84
C ILE A 549 36.65 30.08 20.42
N THR A 550 36.45 31.31 20.86
CA THR A 550 35.43 31.88 21.71
C THR A 550 34.06 32.05 21.06
N THR A 551 33.04 31.93 21.91
CA THR A 551 31.67 32.40 21.78
C THR A 551 31.58 33.87 21.37
N ASN A 552 30.59 34.21 20.54
CA ASN A 552 30.00 35.55 20.51
C ASN A 552 28.47 35.45 20.55
N SER A 553 27.90 36.47 21.17
CA SER A 553 26.67 36.51 21.94
C SER A 553 25.66 37.52 21.38
N ILE A 554 24.36 37.14 21.39
CA ILE A 554 23.16 37.98 21.74
C ILE A 554 22.73 39.06 20.70
N PRO A 555 21.45 39.56 20.61
CA PRO A 555 20.22 39.32 21.40
C PRO A 555 18.90 39.05 20.63
N SER A 556 17.90 38.66 21.42
CA SER A 556 16.44 38.75 21.23
C SER A 556 15.89 40.20 21.22
N SER A 557 14.82 40.47 20.47
CA SER A 557 13.56 41.14 20.88
C SER A 557 12.78 41.79 19.72
N ASP A 558 11.45 41.68 19.83
CA ASP A 558 10.37 42.54 19.31
C ASP A 558 10.19 42.75 17.80
N ILE A 559 8.98 42.41 17.31
CA ILE A 559 8.01 43.37 16.74
C ILE A 559 6.62 42.73 16.74
N LEU A 560 5.72 43.34 17.50
CA LEU A 560 4.28 43.20 17.45
C LEU A 560 3.75 44.59 17.07
N THR A 561 2.69 44.64 16.24
CA THR A 561 1.76 45.76 15.98
C THR A 561 2.00 46.66 14.75
N GLN A 562 1.06 46.58 13.81
CA GLN A 562 0.37 47.62 13.01
C GLN A 562 -0.02 46.98 11.66
N LEU A 563 -1.30 46.74 11.34
CA LEU A 563 -2.24 47.75 10.86
C LEU A 563 -3.69 47.22 10.96
N THR A 564 -4.56 48.01 11.58
CA THR A 564 -6.03 47.91 11.52
C THR A 564 -6.59 48.95 10.53
N HIS A 565 -7.76 48.62 9.98
CA HIS A 565 -8.74 49.43 9.23
C HIS A 565 -8.72 49.37 7.70
N HIS A 566 -9.67 48.60 7.14
CA HIS A 566 -10.77 49.21 6.37
C HIS A 566 -12.03 48.33 6.41
N HIS A 567 -13.08 48.85 7.05
CA HIS A 567 -14.46 48.37 6.92
C HIS A 567 -15.02 48.81 5.56
N THR A 568 -15.68 47.90 4.85
CA THR A 568 -16.75 48.26 3.89
C THR A 568 -17.94 47.31 4.06
N ASN A 569 -19.13 47.91 3.95
CA ASN A 569 -20.46 47.37 4.22
C ASN A 569 -20.98 46.49 3.08
N LEU A 570 -21.71 45.42 3.41
CA LEU A 570 -22.75 44.81 2.58
C LEU A 570 -23.97 44.45 3.46
N PRO A 571 -25.20 44.42 2.90
CA PRO A 571 -26.44 44.70 3.64
C PRO A 571 -27.02 43.46 4.34
N SER A 572 -27.49 43.67 5.58
CA SER A 572 -28.33 42.74 6.33
C SER A 572 -29.71 42.62 5.69
N ILE A 573 -30.06 41.42 5.22
CA ILE A 573 -31.41 41.05 4.80
C ILE A 573 -32.03 40.23 5.91
N TYR A 574 -32.49 40.82 7.02
CA TYR A 574 -33.59 40.32 7.88
C TYR A 574 -33.99 41.43 8.87
N PRO A 575 -35.29 41.61 9.19
CA PRO A 575 -35.76 42.70 10.04
C PRO A 575 -35.45 42.43 11.52
N ASN A 576 -34.99 43.45 12.24
CA ASN A 576 -34.79 43.38 13.70
C ASN A 576 -36.14 43.20 14.42
N PRO A 577 -36.30 42.21 15.33
CA PRO A 577 -37.46 42.14 16.21
C PRO A 577 -37.36 43.18 17.33
N THR A 578 -38.52 43.70 17.72
CA THR A 578 -38.71 44.72 18.77
C THR A 578 -38.32 44.21 20.16
N PRO A 579 -37.83 45.09 21.06
CA PRO A 579 -37.26 44.69 22.35
C PRO A 579 -38.34 44.52 23.41
N GLU A 580 -39.09 43.42 23.37
CA GLU A 580 -39.99 43.05 24.49
C GLU A 580 -40.31 41.55 24.43
N GLN A 581 -39.32 40.72 24.79
CA GLN A 581 -39.45 39.37 25.39
C GLN A 581 -38.06 38.70 25.46
N ILE A 582 -37.18 39.17 26.36
CA ILE A 582 -35.94 38.46 26.68
C ILE A 582 -36.27 37.41 27.76
N ILE A 583 -36.66 36.22 27.32
CA ILE A 583 -36.43 35.01 28.10
C ILE A 583 -34.99 34.59 27.75
N LYS A 584 -34.10 34.51 28.75
CA LYS A 584 -32.71 34.07 28.59
C LYS A 584 -32.68 32.67 27.96
N MET A 585 -32.39 32.59 26.66
CA MET A 585 -32.19 31.32 25.95
C MET A 585 -30.72 30.87 26.10
N PRO A 586 -30.45 29.56 26.20
CA PRO A 586 -29.09 29.04 26.28
C PRO A 586 -28.34 29.34 24.99
N THR A 587 -27.14 29.90 25.10
CA THR A 587 -26.20 30.04 23.98
C THR A 587 -25.23 28.86 24.00
N LEU A 588 -24.53 28.60 22.88
CA LEU A 588 -23.50 27.56 22.79
C LEU A 588 -22.44 27.70 23.89
N GLN A 589 -22.11 28.93 24.30
CA GLN A 589 -21.15 29.21 25.38
C GLN A 589 -21.64 28.77 26.77
N THR A 590 -22.94 28.64 26.97
CA THR A 590 -23.56 28.19 28.23
C THR A 590 -24.05 26.74 28.18
N SER A 591 -23.95 26.08 27.03
CA SER A 591 -24.44 24.71 26.83
C SER A 591 -23.39 23.69 27.23
N THR A 592 -23.81 22.57 27.81
CA THR A 592 -22.95 21.40 28.06
C THR A 592 -22.98 20.46 26.85
N LEU A 593 -21.80 20.14 26.32
CA LEU A 593 -21.59 19.36 25.11
C LEU A 593 -20.97 18.01 25.48
N ALA A 594 -21.60 16.91 25.05
CA ALA A 594 -21.06 15.57 25.19
C ALA A 594 -20.66 15.00 23.84
N PHE A 595 -19.39 14.65 23.66
CA PHE A 595 -18.90 13.92 22.50
C PHE A 595 -18.77 12.44 22.85
N LEU A 596 -19.50 11.59 22.14
CA LEU A 596 -19.37 10.15 22.26
C LEU A 596 -18.48 9.67 21.12
N GLY A 597 -17.23 9.34 21.44
CA GLY A 597 -16.14 9.12 20.49
C GLY A 597 -15.17 10.30 20.42
N GLY A 598 -13.88 10.01 20.53
CA GLY A 598 -12.76 10.96 20.54
C GLY A 598 -11.89 10.93 19.28
N GLY A 599 -12.49 10.60 18.12
CA GLY A 599 -11.78 10.53 16.84
C GLY A 599 -11.36 11.89 16.27
N ASN A 600 -10.80 11.88 15.06
CA ASN A 600 -10.31 13.08 14.38
C ASN A 600 -11.40 14.15 14.18
N MET A 601 -12.62 13.75 13.81
CA MET A 601 -13.72 14.70 13.61
C MET A 601 -14.19 15.33 14.92
N ALA A 602 -14.32 14.53 15.99
CA ALA A 602 -14.61 15.04 17.33
C ALA A 602 -13.53 16.03 17.78
N SER A 603 -12.26 15.66 17.61
CA SER A 603 -11.11 16.53 17.92
C SER A 603 -11.14 17.85 17.13
N ALA A 604 -11.53 17.80 15.84
CA ALA A 604 -11.67 19.00 15.01
C ALA A 604 -12.73 19.94 15.56
N ILE A 605 -13.93 19.41 15.83
CA ILE A 605 -15.07 20.19 16.35
C ILE A 605 -14.73 20.76 17.72
N ILE A 606 -14.21 19.95 18.64
CA ILE A 606 -13.77 20.41 19.98
C ILE A 606 -12.75 21.55 19.86
N SER A 607 -11.72 21.38 19.02
CA SER A 607 -10.71 22.42 18.82
C SER A 607 -11.30 23.71 18.24
N GLY A 608 -12.27 23.59 17.34
CA GLY A 608 -13.03 24.72 16.80
C GLY A 608 -13.85 25.45 17.87
N LEU A 609 -14.58 24.69 18.69
CA LEU A 609 -15.42 25.23 19.78
C LEU A 609 -14.58 25.98 20.82
N LEU A 610 -13.42 25.43 21.20
CA LEU A 610 -12.49 26.10 22.12
C LEU A 610 -11.97 27.42 21.54
N ARG A 611 -11.68 27.50 20.24
CA ARG A 611 -11.31 28.76 19.57
C ARG A 611 -12.45 29.78 19.55
N GLN A 612 -13.70 29.32 19.52
CA GLN A 612 -14.90 30.15 19.66
C GLN A 612 -15.23 30.50 21.12
N SER A 613 -14.29 30.25 22.06
CA SER A 613 -14.44 30.55 23.48
C SER A 613 -15.56 29.78 24.19
N VAL A 614 -15.92 28.59 23.69
CA VAL A 614 -16.71 27.64 24.48
C VAL A 614 -15.84 27.13 25.64
N PRO A 615 -16.30 27.20 26.90
CA PRO A 615 -15.51 26.75 28.04
C PRO A 615 -15.18 25.26 27.93
N ALA A 616 -13.90 24.91 28.10
CA ALA A 616 -13.47 23.51 28.08
C ALA A 616 -14.16 22.65 29.16
N THR A 617 -14.53 23.27 30.29
CA THR A 617 -15.30 22.66 31.38
C THR A 617 -16.72 22.27 30.97
N ASN A 618 -17.25 22.81 29.87
CA ASN A 618 -18.57 22.45 29.37
C ASN A 618 -18.52 21.31 28.35
N ILE A 619 -17.32 20.84 27.98
CA ILE A 619 -17.12 19.79 26.98
C ILE A 619 -16.72 18.50 27.70
N HIS A 620 -17.53 17.47 27.51
CA HIS A 620 -17.32 16.13 28.05
C HIS A 620 -17.13 15.16 26.90
N VAL A 621 -16.13 14.29 26.99
CA VAL A 621 -15.80 13.34 25.92
C VAL A 621 -15.70 11.93 26.48
N SER A 622 -16.50 11.02 25.94
CA SER A 622 -16.36 9.59 26.19
C SER A 622 -15.48 8.97 25.11
N GLU A 623 -14.33 8.41 25.51
CA GLU A 623 -13.37 7.77 24.60
C GLU A 623 -12.72 6.54 25.28
N PRO A 624 -13.05 5.31 24.84
CA PRO A 624 -12.55 4.09 25.48
C PRO A 624 -11.02 3.91 25.32
N TRP A 625 -10.40 4.44 24.26
CA TRP A 625 -8.98 4.25 24.00
C TRP A 625 -8.12 5.31 24.67
N ASP A 626 -7.22 4.88 25.56
CA ASP A 626 -6.37 5.76 26.37
C ASP A 626 -5.58 6.79 25.54
N VAL A 627 -5.05 6.38 24.37
CA VAL A 627 -4.27 7.27 23.49
C VAL A 627 -5.12 8.45 23.00
N ASN A 628 -6.31 8.18 22.46
CA ASN A 628 -7.21 9.22 21.96
C ASN A 628 -7.77 10.06 23.10
N ARG A 629 -8.11 9.42 24.22
CA ARG A 629 -8.62 10.10 25.41
C ARG A 629 -7.58 11.06 25.99
N ASN A 630 -6.31 10.65 26.08
CA ASN A 630 -5.21 11.49 26.57
C ASN A 630 -4.95 12.66 25.61
N LYS A 631 -4.99 12.43 24.30
CA LYS A 631 -4.86 13.50 23.28
C LYS A 631 -5.95 14.56 23.42
N ILE A 632 -7.19 14.14 23.65
CA ILE A 632 -8.32 15.07 23.85
C ILE A 632 -8.23 15.74 25.23
N ALA A 633 -7.86 15.02 26.28
CA ALA A 633 -7.67 15.58 27.61
C ALA A 633 -6.62 16.70 27.62
N ALA A 634 -5.60 16.63 26.75
CA ALA A 634 -4.61 17.70 26.58
C ALA A 634 -5.20 19.02 26.07
N LEU A 635 -6.42 19.03 25.51
CA LEU A 635 -7.16 20.24 25.14
C LEU A 635 -7.86 20.91 26.35
N GLY A 636 -7.77 20.31 27.55
CA GLY A 636 -8.33 20.85 28.79
C GLY A 636 -9.82 20.53 29.01
N VAL A 637 -10.40 19.62 28.22
CA VAL A 637 -11.81 19.19 28.35
C VAL A 637 -11.96 18.01 29.31
N HIS A 638 -13.18 17.76 29.77
CA HIS A 638 -13.47 16.58 30.61
C HIS A 638 -13.48 15.32 29.74
N THR A 639 -12.78 14.28 30.19
CA THR A 639 -12.76 12.99 29.49
C THR A 639 -13.12 11.85 30.43
N THR A 640 -13.81 10.84 29.89
CA THR A 640 -14.22 9.62 30.60
C THR A 640 -14.23 8.45 29.62
N THR A 641 -14.38 7.23 30.12
CA THR A 641 -14.68 6.02 29.34
C THR A 641 -16.18 5.72 29.30
N SER A 642 -17.00 6.42 30.08
CA SER A 642 -18.43 6.17 30.23
C SER A 642 -19.28 7.14 29.39
N ASN A 643 -20.06 6.59 28.45
CA ASN A 643 -20.99 7.37 27.63
C ASN A 643 -22.07 8.05 28.47
N THR A 644 -22.58 7.36 29.49
CA THR A 644 -23.63 7.88 30.38
C THR A 644 -23.10 8.99 31.27
N GLU A 645 -21.86 8.88 31.76
CA GLU A 645 -21.21 9.95 32.53
C GLU A 645 -21.04 11.21 31.68
N ALA A 646 -20.50 11.08 30.46
CA ALA A 646 -20.29 12.21 29.55
C ALA A 646 -21.61 12.89 29.18
N ALA A 647 -22.67 12.12 28.93
CA ALA A 647 -23.97 12.64 28.50
C ALA A 647 -24.92 13.06 29.64
N SER A 648 -24.56 12.79 30.91
CA SER A 648 -25.45 12.94 32.07
C SER A 648 -26.04 14.35 32.22
N ALA A 649 -25.25 15.40 31.99
CA ALA A 649 -25.68 16.80 32.07
C ALA A 649 -25.75 17.50 30.71
N ALA A 650 -25.63 16.76 29.60
CA ALA A 650 -25.51 17.35 28.28
C ALA A 650 -26.81 18.03 27.81
N ASP A 651 -26.65 19.19 27.16
CA ASP A 651 -27.67 19.85 26.35
C ASP A 651 -27.61 19.36 24.88
N ILE A 652 -26.39 19.05 24.42
CA ILE A 652 -26.11 18.51 23.08
C ILE A 652 -25.22 17.27 23.22
N VAL A 653 -25.62 16.17 22.58
CA VAL A 653 -24.84 14.94 22.45
C VAL A 653 -24.41 14.78 21.00
N ILE A 654 -23.11 14.74 20.75
CA ILE A 654 -22.51 14.51 19.44
C ILE A 654 -22.13 13.03 19.34
N LEU A 655 -22.80 12.29 18.46
CA LEU A 655 -22.44 10.90 18.14
C LEU A 655 -21.29 10.91 17.11
N ALA A 656 -20.07 10.81 17.63
CA ALA A 656 -18.81 10.80 16.88
C ALA A 656 -18.14 9.41 16.89
N VAL A 657 -18.95 8.35 16.98
CA VAL A 657 -18.51 6.96 16.93
C VAL A 657 -18.62 6.39 15.51
N LYS A 658 -17.93 5.27 15.28
CA LYS A 658 -18.08 4.50 14.05
C LYS A 658 -19.51 3.95 13.93
N PRO A 659 -20.04 3.77 12.71
CA PRO A 659 -21.43 3.36 12.52
C PRO A 659 -21.82 2.06 13.24
N GLN A 660 -20.89 1.12 13.30
CA GLN A 660 -21.08 -0.20 13.94
C GLN A 660 -21.29 -0.11 15.46
N VAL A 661 -20.85 0.99 16.09
CA VAL A 661 -20.89 1.18 17.55
C VAL A 661 -22.08 2.06 17.97
N ALA A 662 -22.65 2.83 17.04
CA ALA A 662 -23.67 3.84 17.33
C ALA A 662 -24.93 3.27 17.99
N LYS A 663 -25.38 2.07 17.58
CA LYS A 663 -26.55 1.41 18.18
C LYS A 663 -26.38 1.17 19.67
N THR A 664 -25.27 0.54 20.06
CA THR A 664 -24.94 0.27 21.46
C THR A 664 -24.91 1.55 22.29
N VAL A 665 -24.26 2.60 21.77
CA VAL A 665 -24.18 3.91 22.43
C VAL A 665 -25.57 4.54 22.61
N CYS A 666 -26.40 4.50 21.57
CA CYS A 666 -27.78 5.02 21.64
C CYS A 666 -28.62 4.25 22.66
N GLU A 667 -28.47 2.92 22.72
CA GLU A 667 -29.18 2.07 23.68
C GLU A 667 -28.74 2.33 25.12
N GLU A 668 -27.45 2.58 25.38
CA GLU A 668 -26.93 2.99 26.70
C GLU A 668 -27.52 4.33 27.14
N LEU A 669 -27.56 5.33 26.25
CA LEU A 669 -28.19 6.63 26.52
C LEU A 669 -29.68 6.48 26.82
N ARG A 670 -30.40 5.67 26.02
CA ARG A 670 -31.81 5.38 26.23
C ARG A 670 -32.07 4.77 27.61
N GLN A 671 -31.24 3.80 28.02
CA GLN A 671 -31.36 3.17 29.34
C GLN A 671 -31.17 4.19 30.46
N GLU A 672 -30.15 5.04 30.37
CA GLU A 672 -29.88 6.09 31.36
C GLU A 672 -31.01 7.12 31.44
N TRP A 673 -31.51 7.59 30.30
CA TRP A 673 -32.62 8.54 30.24
C TRP A 673 -33.93 7.97 30.78
N THR A 674 -34.15 6.67 30.58
CA THR A 674 -35.30 5.95 31.15
C THR A 674 -35.15 5.81 32.66
N ALA A 675 -33.99 5.35 33.14
CA ALA A 675 -33.71 5.16 34.56
C ALA A 675 -33.83 6.46 35.36
N THR A 676 -33.38 7.58 34.79
CA THR A 676 -33.40 8.91 35.43
C THR A 676 -34.74 9.66 35.26
N SER A 677 -35.71 9.09 34.52
CA SER A 677 -36.98 9.76 34.19
C SER A 677 -36.77 11.18 33.64
N ARG A 678 -35.82 11.32 32.71
CA ARG A 678 -35.32 12.63 32.26
C ARG A 678 -36.42 13.49 31.63
N ALA A 679 -36.60 14.69 32.18
CA ALA A 679 -37.67 15.61 31.76
C ALA A 679 -37.46 16.20 30.35
N LYS A 680 -36.21 16.51 29.96
CA LYS A 680 -35.85 17.06 28.64
C LYS A 680 -34.65 16.29 28.06
N PHE A 681 -34.75 15.82 26.83
CA PHE A 681 -33.66 15.15 26.13
C PHE A 681 -32.70 16.16 25.50
N PRO A 682 -31.39 15.84 25.44
CA PRO A 682 -30.44 16.64 24.67
C PRO A 682 -30.73 16.55 23.17
N ILE A 683 -30.23 17.53 22.42
CA ILE A 683 -30.15 17.44 20.97
C ILE A 683 -29.07 16.43 20.60
N VAL A 684 -29.43 15.41 19.84
CA VAL A 684 -28.48 14.42 19.36
C VAL A 684 -28.02 14.81 17.95
N VAL A 685 -26.75 15.19 17.82
CA VAL A 685 -26.10 15.50 16.55
C VAL A 685 -25.28 14.30 16.12
N SER A 686 -25.73 13.57 15.10
CA SER A 686 -25.01 12.42 14.57
C SER A 686 -24.15 12.81 13.39
N ILE A 687 -22.84 12.55 13.49
CA ILE A 687 -21.90 12.64 12.36
C ILE A 687 -21.52 11.25 11.82
N ALA A 688 -22.24 10.21 12.25
CA ALA A 688 -21.98 8.84 11.82
C ALA A 688 -22.54 8.59 10.42
N ALA A 689 -21.66 8.23 9.50
CA ALA A 689 -22.03 7.88 8.13
C ALA A 689 -22.91 6.61 8.08
N GLY A 690 -23.86 6.55 7.15
CA GLY A 690 -24.64 5.34 6.89
C GLY A 690 -25.63 4.92 7.98
N ILE A 691 -26.00 5.81 8.93
CA ILE A 691 -27.08 5.53 9.89
C ILE A 691 -28.22 6.50 9.66
N THR A 692 -29.41 5.97 9.34
CA THR A 692 -30.61 6.78 9.08
C THR A 692 -31.17 7.40 10.36
N LEU A 693 -31.96 8.46 10.18
CA LEU A 693 -32.67 9.16 11.23
C LEU A 693 -33.65 8.21 11.91
N GLU A 694 -34.36 7.40 11.12
CA GLU A 694 -35.28 6.38 11.63
C GLU A 694 -34.58 5.42 12.60
N SER A 695 -33.39 4.92 12.24
CA SER A 695 -32.62 4.02 13.11
C SER A 695 -32.18 4.72 14.39
N LEU A 696 -31.66 5.95 14.31
CA LEU A 696 -31.27 6.74 15.48
C LEU A 696 -32.45 7.00 16.42
N GLN A 697 -33.58 7.43 15.87
CA GLN A 697 -34.80 7.67 16.64
C GLN A 697 -35.29 6.38 17.32
N LYS A 698 -35.27 5.26 16.60
CA LYS A 698 -35.64 3.95 17.14
C LYS A 698 -34.75 3.54 18.32
N TRP A 699 -33.44 3.71 18.22
CA TRP A 699 -32.50 3.31 19.27
C TRP A 699 -32.54 4.24 20.49
N LEU A 700 -32.95 5.51 20.31
CA LEU A 700 -33.04 6.53 21.35
C LEU A 700 -34.43 6.68 21.98
N SER A 701 -35.45 5.99 21.45
CA SER A 701 -36.84 6.11 21.92
C SER A 701 -37.03 5.46 23.30
N VAL A 702 -37.50 6.22 24.29
CA VAL A 702 -37.81 5.68 25.64
C VAL A 702 -39.25 5.21 25.75
N ASP A 703 -39.54 4.41 26.78
CA ASP A 703 -40.90 3.94 27.08
C ASP A 703 -41.87 5.12 27.27
N GLY A 704 -43.05 5.04 26.64
CA GLY A 704 -44.02 6.15 26.57
C GLY A 704 -44.00 6.96 25.27
N GLY A 705 -43.16 6.58 24.29
CA GLY A 705 -43.20 7.13 22.92
C GLY A 705 -42.47 8.46 22.75
N LYS A 706 -41.66 8.87 23.73
CA LYS A 706 -40.90 10.13 23.69
C LYS A 706 -39.58 9.91 22.94
N VAL A 707 -39.33 10.74 21.93
CA VAL A 707 -38.15 10.63 21.05
C VAL A 707 -37.23 11.83 21.28
N ALA A 708 -35.91 11.62 21.26
CA ALA A 708 -34.95 12.72 21.34
C ALA A 708 -34.91 13.51 20.02
N PRO A 709 -34.68 14.84 20.05
CA PRO A 709 -34.43 15.62 18.85
C PRO A 709 -33.10 15.19 18.22
N VAL A 710 -33.14 14.70 16.97
CA VAL A 710 -31.97 14.20 16.26
C VAL A 710 -31.71 15.03 15.01
N VAL A 711 -30.46 15.46 14.85
CA VAL A 711 -29.93 16.06 13.61
C VAL A 711 -28.84 15.16 13.06
N ARG A 712 -28.98 14.74 11.80
CA ARG A 712 -27.90 14.10 11.06
C ARG A 712 -27.07 15.15 10.38
N VAL A 713 -25.74 15.01 10.45
CA VAL A 713 -24.79 15.92 9.83
C VAL A 713 -23.74 15.10 9.08
N MET A 714 -23.41 15.54 7.87
CA MET A 714 -22.32 14.99 7.06
C MET A 714 -21.23 16.04 6.88
N PRO A 715 -20.29 16.17 7.84
CA PRO A 715 -19.13 17.04 7.69
C PRO A 715 -18.08 16.40 6.79
N ASN A 716 -17.20 17.22 6.21
CA ASN A 716 -16.06 16.75 5.42
C ASN A 716 -14.70 16.99 6.11
N THR A 717 -13.64 16.35 5.61
CA THR A 717 -12.31 16.39 6.24
C THR A 717 -11.62 17.77 6.25
N PRO A 718 -11.86 18.71 5.32
CA PRO A 718 -11.42 20.10 5.45
C PRO A 718 -11.82 20.80 6.77
N ALA A 719 -12.81 20.28 7.50
CA ALA A 719 -13.13 20.70 8.86
C ALA A 719 -11.91 20.69 9.82
N LEU A 720 -10.93 19.79 9.60
CA LEU A 720 -9.69 19.70 10.37
C LEU A 720 -8.83 20.97 10.30
N VAL A 721 -8.99 21.74 9.22
CA VAL A 721 -8.31 23.03 9.01
C VAL A 721 -9.28 24.21 9.01
N THR A 722 -10.47 24.03 9.60
CA THR A 722 -11.54 25.05 9.73
C THR A 722 -12.12 25.57 8.42
N GLU A 723 -11.90 24.84 7.32
CA GLU A 723 -12.45 25.15 5.99
C GLU A 723 -13.45 24.07 5.56
N GLY A 724 -14.15 23.49 6.53
CA GLY A 724 -15.12 22.43 6.32
C GLY A 724 -16.39 22.89 5.62
N ALA A 725 -17.11 21.91 5.08
CA ALA A 725 -18.50 22.04 4.67
C ALA A 725 -19.31 20.90 5.29
N SER A 726 -20.55 21.19 5.69
CA SER A 726 -21.45 20.21 6.30
C SER A 726 -22.81 20.24 5.61
N GLY A 727 -23.39 19.06 5.34
CA GLY A 727 -24.84 18.94 5.09
C GLY A 727 -25.55 18.51 6.35
N ALA A 728 -26.75 19.03 6.59
CA ALA A 728 -27.54 18.71 7.78
C ALA A 728 -29.00 18.37 7.43
N PHE A 729 -29.55 17.38 8.13
CA PHE A 729 -30.97 17.02 8.07
C PHE A 729 -31.52 16.87 9.48
N ALA A 730 -32.64 17.53 9.76
CA ALA A 730 -33.27 17.54 11.08
C ALA A 730 -34.49 16.62 11.12
N GLY A 731 -34.63 15.84 12.19
CA GLY A 731 -35.88 15.17 12.50
C GLY A 731 -36.98 16.13 12.92
N VAL A 732 -38.23 15.65 12.88
CA VAL A 732 -39.43 16.46 13.16
C VAL A 732 -39.48 17.06 14.57
N GLU A 733 -38.77 16.46 15.53
CA GLU A 733 -38.70 16.90 16.93
C GLU A 733 -37.71 18.07 17.14
N VAL A 734 -36.93 18.44 16.12
CA VAL A 734 -35.92 19.50 16.19
C VAL A 734 -36.56 20.86 15.95
N SER A 735 -36.48 21.74 16.94
CA SER A 735 -36.99 23.12 16.84
C SER A 735 -36.11 24.04 15.99
N ALA A 736 -36.61 25.23 15.65
CA ALA A 736 -35.80 26.23 14.95
C ALA A 736 -34.61 26.69 15.81
N GLU A 737 -34.80 26.75 17.13
CA GLU A 737 -33.77 27.06 18.11
C GLU A 737 -32.70 25.96 18.16
N ASP A 738 -33.10 24.70 18.10
CA ASP A 738 -32.17 23.57 18.05
C ASP A 738 -31.34 23.61 16.76
N LYS A 739 -31.95 23.93 15.61
CA LYS A 739 -31.22 24.13 14.34
C LYS A 739 -30.18 25.24 14.46
N ALA A 740 -30.55 26.39 15.02
CA ALA A 740 -29.63 27.51 15.21
C ALA A 740 -28.45 27.14 16.14
N LEU A 741 -28.70 26.31 17.17
CA LEU A 741 -27.66 25.83 18.06
C LEU A 741 -26.70 24.85 17.38
N VAL A 742 -27.23 23.96 16.52
CA VAL A 742 -26.42 23.04 15.70
C VAL A 742 -25.62 23.82 14.65
N GLU A 743 -26.20 24.82 13.99
CA GLU A 743 -25.47 25.71 13.09
C GLU A 743 -24.30 26.41 13.79
N ALA A 744 -24.53 26.95 14.99
CA ALA A 744 -23.48 27.57 15.79
C ALA A 744 -22.37 26.57 16.16
N LEU A 745 -22.75 25.32 16.48
CA LEU A 745 -21.79 24.23 16.72
C LEU A 745 -20.96 23.93 15.47
N LEU A 746 -21.58 23.80 14.31
CA LEU A 746 -20.91 23.45 13.05
C LEU A 746 -20.05 24.59 12.50
N ALA A 747 -20.43 25.84 12.73
CA ALA A 747 -19.66 27.04 12.35
C ALA A 747 -18.25 27.09 12.97
N SER A 748 -17.99 26.25 13.99
CA SER A 748 -16.66 26.08 14.60
C SER A 748 -15.63 25.44 13.67
N VAL A 749 -16.09 24.68 12.68
CA VAL A 749 -15.24 23.93 11.74
C VAL A 749 -15.69 24.00 10.28
N SER A 750 -16.94 24.37 10.03
CA SER A 750 -17.52 24.49 8.69
C SER A 750 -17.77 25.94 8.33
N ARG A 751 -17.34 26.35 7.14
CA ARG A 751 -17.68 27.67 6.56
C ARG A 751 -19.07 27.69 5.96
N VAL A 752 -19.55 26.52 5.50
CA VAL A 752 -20.85 26.34 4.88
C VAL A 752 -21.56 25.18 5.56
N THR A 753 -22.81 25.40 5.96
CA THR A 753 -23.71 24.37 6.46
C THR A 753 -25.01 24.45 5.67
N GLU A 754 -25.32 23.43 4.90
CA GLU A 754 -26.53 23.36 4.08
C GLU A 754 -27.56 22.43 4.70
N TRP A 755 -28.77 22.94 4.95
CA TRP A 755 -29.89 22.12 5.40
C TRP A 755 -30.63 21.55 4.20
N VAL A 756 -30.69 20.22 4.12
CA VAL A 756 -31.42 19.55 3.05
C VAL A 756 -32.87 19.29 3.45
N ASP A 757 -33.79 19.36 2.50
CA ASP A 757 -35.23 19.13 2.74
C ASP A 757 -35.59 17.65 2.87
N LYS A 758 -34.72 16.76 2.40
CA LYS A 758 -34.90 15.31 2.46
C LYS A 758 -33.63 14.63 2.92
N GLU A 759 -33.79 13.58 3.71
CA GLU A 759 -32.68 12.82 4.26
C GLU A 759 -31.77 12.18 3.18
N GLU A 760 -32.36 11.66 2.11
CA GLU A 760 -31.66 11.05 0.96
C GLU A 760 -30.64 11.99 0.29
N LEU A 761 -30.82 13.31 0.45
CA LEU A 761 -29.87 14.29 -0.09
C LEU A 761 -28.57 14.36 0.73
N LEU A 762 -28.53 13.81 1.95
CA LEU A 762 -27.27 13.66 2.68
C LEU A 762 -26.32 12.68 2.00
N ASP A 763 -26.84 11.69 1.26
CA ASP A 763 -26.01 10.79 0.46
C ASP A 763 -25.38 11.54 -0.72
N VAL A 764 -26.13 12.47 -1.33
CA VAL A 764 -25.62 13.38 -2.37
C VAL A 764 -24.56 14.33 -1.80
N VAL A 765 -24.79 14.91 -0.60
CA VAL A 765 -23.77 15.71 0.09
C VAL A 765 -22.52 14.88 0.37
N THR A 766 -22.68 13.60 0.71
CA THR A 766 -21.55 12.69 0.94
C THR A 766 -20.76 12.48 -0.35
N GLY A 767 -21.41 12.19 -1.48
CA GLY A 767 -20.74 12.07 -2.78
C GLY A 767 -20.05 13.37 -3.23
N LEU A 768 -20.72 14.51 -3.07
CA LEU A 768 -20.20 15.82 -3.51
C LEU A 768 -19.07 16.34 -2.62
N SER A 769 -19.32 16.40 -1.30
CA SER A 769 -18.49 17.15 -0.33
C SER A 769 -17.80 16.25 0.69
N GLY A 770 -18.43 15.14 1.09
CA GLY A 770 -17.80 14.16 1.99
C GLY A 770 -16.59 13.47 1.33
N SER A 771 -16.79 12.94 0.12
CA SER A 771 -15.77 12.35 -0.73
C SER A 771 -14.99 13.39 -1.56
N GLY A 772 -15.57 14.58 -1.77
CA GLY A 772 -15.03 15.68 -2.56
C GLY A 772 -13.53 15.97 -2.38
N PRO A 773 -13.00 16.10 -1.14
CA PRO A 773 -11.58 16.36 -0.89
C PRO A 773 -10.65 15.38 -1.60
N ALA A 774 -11.02 14.10 -1.70
CA ALA A 774 -10.22 13.09 -2.38
C ALA A 774 -10.12 13.36 -3.89
N TYR A 775 -11.16 13.91 -4.51
CA TYR A 775 -11.15 14.25 -5.94
C TYR A 775 -10.11 15.33 -6.24
N PHE A 776 -10.01 16.33 -5.36
CA PHE A 776 -9.00 17.39 -5.48
C PHE A 776 -7.59 16.87 -5.19
N PHE A 777 -7.41 16.01 -4.19
CA PHE A 777 -6.11 15.40 -3.92
C PHE A 777 -5.62 14.52 -5.08
N ALA A 778 -6.50 13.72 -5.67
CA ALA A 778 -6.18 12.92 -6.87
C ALA A 778 -5.81 13.82 -8.06
N MET A 779 -6.55 14.92 -8.27
CA MET A 779 -6.21 15.90 -9.31
C MET A 779 -4.81 16.50 -9.09
N VAL A 780 -4.50 16.91 -7.86
CA VAL A 780 -3.18 17.46 -7.50
C VAL A 780 -2.08 16.41 -7.69
N GLU A 781 -2.32 15.16 -7.27
CA GLU A 781 -1.39 14.05 -7.47
C GLU A 781 -1.04 13.85 -8.95
N HIS A 782 -2.04 13.86 -9.83
CA HIS A 782 -1.82 13.70 -11.26
C HIS A 782 -1.20 14.94 -11.93
N LEU A 783 -1.48 16.15 -11.42
CA LEU A 783 -0.78 17.37 -11.83
C LEU A 783 0.72 17.29 -11.50
N VAL A 784 1.06 16.79 -10.30
CA VAL A 784 2.46 16.59 -9.88
C VAL A 784 3.14 15.56 -10.76
N ALA A 785 2.53 14.39 -10.97
CA ALA A 785 3.09 13.33 -11.81
C ALA A 785 3.33 13.82 -13.25
N SER A 786 2.37 14.53 -13.84
CA SER A 786 2.48 15.07 -15.20
C SER A 786 3.57 16.12 -15.30
N ALA A 787 3.65 17.06 -14.36
CA ALA A 787 4.68 18.09 -14.36
C ALA A 787 6.09 17.51 -14.13
N THR A 788 6.21 16.45 -13.33
CA THR A 788 7.47 15.73 -13.16
C THR A 788 7.90 14.99 -14.43
N ALA A 789 6.97 14.33 -15.13
CA ALA A 789 7.25 13.71 -16.42
C ALA A 789 7.70 14.74 -17.48
N LEU A 790 7.24 15.99 -17.38
CA LEU A 790 7.63 17.10 -18.24
C LEU A 790 8.90 17.83 -17.78
N GLY A 791 9.57 17.37 -16.72
CA GLY A 791 10.91 17.81 -16.34
C GLY A 791 11.05 18.64 -15.06
N LEU A 792 9.97 18.87 -14.29
CA LEU A 792 10.10 19.45 -12.94
C LEU A 792 10.54 18.41 -11.92
N THR A 793 11.30 18.81 -10.89
CA THR A 793 11.49 17.90 -9.74
C THR A 793 10.16 17.67 -9.03
N LYS A 794 10.02 16.51 -8.37
CA LYS A 794 8.81 16.17 -7.61
C LYS A 794 8.48 17.24 -6.58
N GLU A 795 9.49 17.79 -5.90
CA GLU A 795 9.32 18.84 -4.89
C GLU A 795 8.83 20.15 -5.50
N GLN A 796 9.36 20.54 -6.66
CA GLN A 796 8.90 21.74 -7.39
C GLN A 796 7.45 21.57 -7.84
N ALA A 797 7.13 20.47 -8.49
CA ALA A 797 5.80 20.15 -8.97
C ALA A 797 4.78 20.11 -7.81
N THR A 798 5.13 19.46 -6.70
CA THR A 798 4.28 19.39 -5.50
C THR A 798 3.97 20.76 -4.93
N ARG A 799 4.99 21.62 -4.74
CA ARG A 799 4.77 22.98 -4.21
C ARG A 799 3.90 23.82 -5.13
N LEU A 800 4.14 23.77 -6.44
CA LEU A 800 3.37 24.54 -7.42
C LEU A 800 1.91 24.06 -7.51
N ALA A 801 1.69 22.74 -7.59
CA ALA A 801 0.35 22.17 -7.69
C ALA A 801 -0.48 22.42 -6.41
N ALA A 802 0.11 22.21 -5.23
CA ALA A 802 -0.57 22.47 -3.96
C ALA A 802 -0.96 23.94 -3.79
N GLN A 803 -0.03 24.88 -4.09
CA GLN A 803 -0.33 26.30 -4.02
C GLN A 803 -1.37 26.74 -5.04
N THR A 804 -1.36 26.16 -6.24
CA THR A 804 -2.36 26.42 -7.28
C THR A 804 -3.74 25.95 -6.84
N CYS A 805 -3.85 24.75 -6.24
CA CYS A 805 -5.09 24.23 -5.69
C CYS A 805 -5.65 25.14 -4.59
N LEU A 806 -4.80 25.54 -3.63
CA LEU A 806 -5.20 26.45 -2.55
C LEU A 806 -5.67 27.80 -3.10
N GLY A 807 -4.90 28.41 -4.00
CA GLY A 807 -5.23 29.71 -4.59
C GLY A 807 -6.53 29.68 -5.39
N ALA A 808 -6.71 28.66 -6.23
CA ALA A 808 -7.93 28.50 -7.02
C ALA A 808 -9.16 28.25 -6.13
N GLY A 809 -9.04 27.40 -5.10
CA GLY A 809 -10.11 27.17 -4.14
C GLY A 809 -10.47 28.43 -3.36
N LYS A 810 -9.46 29.20 -2.93
CA LYS A 810 -9.67 30.49 -2.26
C LYS A 810 -10.38 31.50 -3.16
N MET A 811 -9.96 31.61 -4.43
CA MET A 811 -10.64 32.45 -5.42
C MET A 811 -12.10 32.03 -5.62
N LEU A 812 -12.38 30.73 -5.64
CA LEU A 812 -13.74 30.21 -5.78
C LEU A 812 -14.64 30.57 -4.60
N VAL A 813 -14.10 30.58 -3.38
CA VAL A 813 -14.87 30.89 -2.16
C VAL A 813 -15.01 32.39 -1.90
N GLU A 814 -14.00 33.19 -2.26
CA GLU A 814 -13.97 34.63 -1.99
C GLU A 814 -14.50 35.51 -3.14
N SER A 815 -14.71 34.95 -4.33
CA SER A 815 -15.21 35.68 -5.49
C SER A 815 -16.74 35.60 -5.62
N ASP A 816 -17.35 36.68 -6.08
CA ASP A 816 -18.76 36.70 -6.49
C ASP A 816 -18.98 36.07 -7.89
N ASP A 817 -17.91 35.72 -8.61
CA ASP A 817 -17.98 35.11 -9.94
C ASP A 817 -18.32 33.61 -9.85
N GLU A 818 -19.27 33.18 -10.68
CA GLU A 818 -19.58 31.75 -10.87
C GLU A 818 -18.34 30.94 -11.33
N PRO A 819 -18.23 29.63 -11.00
CA PRO A 819 -17.09 28.80 -11.38
C PRO A 819 -16.79 28.83 -12.90
N ALA A 820 -17.85 28.87 -13.72
CA ALA A 820 -17.73 28.97 -15.16
C ALA A 820 -17.10 30.29 -15.62
N GLN A 821 -17.33 31.39 -14.90
CA GLN A 821 -16.74 32.69 -15.19
C GLN A 821 -15.29 32.76 -14.71
N LEU A 822 -14.97 32.27 -13.51
CA LEU A 822 -13.58 32.13 -13.04
C LEU A 822 -12.72 31.32 -14.02
N ARG A 823 -13.26 30.21 -14.54
CA ARG A 823 -12.62 29.41 -15.60
C ARG A 823 -12.40 30.22 -16.88
N LYS A 824 -13.40 31.00 -17.33
CA LYS A 824 -13.26 31.87 -18.52
C LYS A 824 -12.18 32.95 -18.32
N ASN A 825 -12.10 33.54 -17.12
CA ASN A 825 -11.13 34.59 -16.80
C ASN A 825 -9.67 34.12 -16.98
N VAL A 826 -9.40 32.81 -16.80
CA VAL A 826 -8.08 32.20 -17.01
C VAL A 826 -7.92 31.47 -18.36
N THR A 827 -8.91 31.60 -19.25
CA THR A 827 -8.93 30.93 -20.56
C THR A 827 -8.90 31.94 -21.71
N SER A 828 -7.73 32.18 -22.30
CA SER A 828 -7.61 32.94 -23.54
C SER A 828 -7.84 32.04 -24.77
N PRO A 829 -8.48 32.55 -25.86
CA PRO A 829 -8.60 31.80 -27.11
C PRO A 829 -7.24 31.36 -27.63
N ASN A 830 -7.12 30.08 -28.02
CA ASN A 830 -5.86 29.45 -28.44
C ASN A 830 -4.72 29.47 -27.37
N GLY A 831 -5.04 29.76 -26.11
CA GLY A 831 -4.09 29.73 -25.00
C GLY A 831 -3.84 28.32 -24.46
N THR A 832 -2.91 28.20 -23.51
CA THR A 832 -2.55 26.94 -22.86
C THR A 832 -3.72 26.32 -22.10
N THR A 833 -4.47 27.14 -21.34
CA THR A 833 -5.68 26.69 -20.64
C THR A 833 -6.74 26.18 -21.61
N TYR A 834 -6.92 26.86 -22.75
CA TYR A 834 -7.88 26.46 -23.78
C TYR A 834 -7.55 25.09 -24.36
N ALA A 835 -6.28 24.83 -24.69
CA ALA A 835 -5.83 23.53 -25.19
C ALA A 835 -6.05 22.39 -24.18
N ALA A 836 -5.82 22.63 -22.89
CA ALA A 836 -6.08 21.66 -21.84
C ALA A 836 -7.59 21.36 -21.70
N LEU A 837 -8.44 22.39 -21.68
CA LEU A 837 -9.90 22.22 -21.56
C LEU A 837 -10.51 21.50 -22.77
N GLN A 838 -10.00 21.73 -23.98
CA GLN A 838 -10.41 20.98 -25.18
C GLN A 838 -10.06 19.49 -25.08
N THR A 839 -8.93 19.16 -24.43
CA THR A 839 -8.57 17.76 -24.18
C THR A 839 -9.51 17.13 -23.15
N PHE A 840 -9.85 17.84 -22.07
CA PHE A 840 -10.85 17.37 -21.09
C PHE A 840 -12.22 17.14 -21.73
N GLU A 841 -12.65 18.04 -22.62
CA GLU A 841 -13.91 17.89 -23.36
C GLU A 841 -13.87 16.65 -24.27
N LYS A 842 -12.80 16.46 -25.03
CA LYS A 842 -12.62 15.28 -25.89
C LYS A 842 -12.62 13.95 -25.12
N LEU A 843 -12.14 13.96 -23.88
CA LEU A 843 -12.09 12.81 -22.99
C LEU A 843 -13.35 12.67 -22.10
N ASN A 844 -14.42 13.43 -22.38
CA ASN A 844 -15.68 13.41 -21.65
C ASN A 844 -15.52 13.65 -20.14
N PHE A 845 -14.72 14.64 -19.75
CA PHE A 845 -14.47 14.95 -18.33
C PHE A 845 -15.77 15.16 -17.51
N ALA A 846 -16.80 15.74 -18.11
CA ALA A 846 -18.10 15.92 -17.46
C ALA A 846 -18.74 14.58 -17.06
N ASP A 847 -18.67 13.57 -17.93
CA ASP A 847 -19.19 12.22 -17.71
C ASP A 847 -18.39 11.49 -16.61
N ILE A 848 -17.06 11.66 -16.60
CA ILE A 848 -16.19 11.11 -15.54
C ILE A 848 -16.59 11.65 -14.17
N VAL A 849 -16.79 12.97 -14.06
CA VAL A 849 -17.18 13.61 -12.80
C VAL A 849 -18.59 13.19 -12.36
N ASP A 850 -19.55 13.13 -13.29
CA ASP A 850 -20.92 12.69 -13.01
C ASP A 850 -20.94 11.25 -12.45
N GLN A 851 -20.25 10.33 -13.13
CA GLN A 851 -20.17 8.94 -12.70
C GLN A 851 -19.46 8.80 -11.34
N ALA A 852 -18.39 9.57 -11.08
CA ALA A 852 -17.67 9.51 -9.82
C ALA A 852 -18.53 9.99 -8.63
N VAL A 853 -19.22 11.13 -8.77
CA VAL A 853 -20.10 11.66 -7.72
C VAL A 853 -21.29 10.74 -7.50
N LYS A 854 -21.87 10.21 -8.59
CA LYS A 854 -22.98 9.26 -8.51
C LYS A 854 -22.57 7.95 -7.83
N ALA A 855 -21.43 7.37 -8.20
CA ALA A 855 -20.94 6.14 -7.58
C ALA A 855 -20.70 6.31 -6.06
N ALA A 856 -20.15 7.47 -5.65
CA ALA A 856 -19.98 7.78 -4.23
C ALA A 856 -21.33 7.96 -3.50
N THR A 857 -22.29 8.61 -4.15
CA THR A 857 -23.66 8.80 -3.64
C THR A 857 -24.39 7.47 -3.49
N ASP A 858 -24.39 6.63 -4.53
CA ASP A 858 -25.01 5.31 -4.53
C ASP A 858 -24.40 4.43 -3.43
N ARG A 859 -23.07 4.50 -3.26
CA ARG A 859 -22.39 3.77 -2.18
C ARG A 859 -22.76 4.28 -0.79
N ALA A 860 -22.96 5.58 -0.60
CA ALA A 860 -23.42 6.13 0.67
C ALA A 860 -24.83 5.62 1.02
N ALA A 861 -25.73 5.57 0.04
CA ALA A 861 -27.07 5.01 0.20
C ALA A 861 -27.04 3.51 0.55
N GLU A 862 -26.22 2.71 -0.15
CA GLU A 862 -26.04 1.27 0.16
C GLU A 862 -25.54 1.03 1.60
N LEU A 863 -24.61 1.86 2.07
CA LEU A 863 -24.12 1.81 3.46
C LEU A 863 -25.24 2.16 4.44
N GLY A 864 -26.06 3.15 4.12
CA GLY A 864 -27.27 3.51 4.86
C GLY A 864 -28.23 2.34 5.05
N GLU A 865 -28.51 1.60 3.97
CA GLU A 865 -29.42 0.46 4.02
C GLU A 865 -28.88 -0.74 4.80
N SER A 866 -27.57 -1.02 4.68
CA SER A 866 -26.95 -2.19 5.31
C SER A 866 -26.68 -2.01 6.79
N LEU A 867 -26.24 -0.83 7.21
CA LEU A 867 -25.92 -0.52 8.60
C LEU A 867 -27.17 -0.09 9.40
N GLY A 868 -28.14 0.55 8.76
CA GLY A 868 -29.40 0.94 9.43
C GLY A 868 -30.32 -0.23 9.81
N LYS A 869 -30.17 -1.39 9.14
CA LYS A 869 -30.97 -2.62 9.38
C LYS A 869 -30.40 -3.51 10.49
N GLN A 870 -29.16 -3.31 10.90
CA GLN A 870 -28.51 -4.04 12.01
C GLN A 870 -28.94 -3.45 13.36
#